data_AF-A0A1S9S1V0-F1
#
_entry.id   AF-A0A1S9S1V0-F1
#
_cell.length_a   1.000
_cell.length_b   1.000
_cell.length_c   1.000
_cell.angle_alpha   90.00
_cell.angle_beta   90.00
_cell.angle_gamma   90.00
#
_symmetry.space_group_name_H-M   'P 1'
#
loop_
_entity.id
_entity.type
_entity.pdbx_description
1 polymer ?
#
loop_
_entity_poly.entity_id
_entity_poly.type
_entity_poly.pdbx_seq_one_letter_code
_entity_poly.pdbx_strand_id
1 'polypeptide(L)'
;MLPTSAICYLAGLASISSLFGPAFAAQTSEWKPRSVYQTMTDRFARTDGSTTSPCDLEEGNYCGGSWRGTINHLDYIQGMGFDAVMISPIIKNIDGRVSYGEAYHGYWPLDIYDLNSHFGTSQDLLDLGDALHARGMYLMMDTVINNMAYITNGTDPATHIDYSVFTPFNNADYFHPYCEITDWNNYTDAQLCQTGDNKTALPDLFTEHNDVQQLLENWATDTIKKYSIDGLRIDAAKHVSPGFLKNFGDKAGVFMTGEVLDRNVDTVCNYQSKYIGSMPNYPIYYAMIDAFTKGNVSELPNQVEVMKNACPDVAAMVSFSENHDLQRIANMTSDLSLAKNIITFTLLFDGIPMLYQGQEQHLNGVFNPWNREAIWLTGYKTDAVLYKLIATLNGIRKHAYTLDAGYVDTQTHSIFTGGSELAFSKGVEGRQVIMLLSNQGTQGKPYTLTLQVSFNAGTAVTDVLNCKAYSVDERGELSIDMDQGEPRVLFPTKLMNGKAARNLDQLPSWTAPDNTLILQAFEWHMPADRRHWARLKAALPEFKAIGVDQLWIPPGCKGMDPSGNGYDIYDLYDLGEFDQKGAVSTKWGTRQELEDLICQAQALDIKIIWDAVLNHKAGADFPESFEAVEVDAKRRDIEVSEPLKIDGWVGFDFRGRGDVYSSMKYNWQHFSGVDWDDRRKHQAIYKIHAPRKDWATDVSGENGNYDYLMFADLDLSHPEVRKDVLQWGTWITETLSLSGMRLDAAKHFSAKFQKDFVDHIRSTANPDFFVIGEYWTGDVKAIVNYLEELEHKIAAYDVPLVEKFSKLSHAREADLRGIFADTLVQRRPDQAVTIVANHDTQPGQMLETPVASDFKLLAYCLTLLRKEGLPCVFWGDLYGIRGNAARPITPACNGKLPILTKARKLYAYGEQEDYFDQPNCIGFVRYGNARHNSGLACIISNSGAAKKRMFIGRRNTNQRWIDILGHRPGAVIIDKWGYGLFTVNAMSASVWVDSAAVSCGDIEEKLNILPEGSQDQAAQFTVPKGEFMNLRVIVTATSAGQT
;
A
#
# COMPACT_ATOMS: atom_id res chain seq x y z
N MET A 1 8.66 -62.01 -27.77
CA MET A 1 7.63 -63.07 -27.83
C MET A 1 6.32 -62.46 -27.35
N LEU A 2 5.33 -62.44 -28.26
CA LEU A 2 3.92 -62.00 -28.14
C LEU A 2 3.06 -63.10 -27.46
N PRO A 3 1.70 -63.02 -27.33
CA PRO A 3 0.72 -61.90 -27.19
C PRO A 3 -0.48 -62.19 -26.23
N THR A 4 -1.30 -61.17 -25.93
CA THR A 4 -2.82 -61.12 -25.95
C THR A 4 -3.26 -59.72 -25.46
N SER A 5 -3.75 -58.75 -26.27
CA SER A 5 -5.05 -58.63 -26.99
C SER A 5 -6.25 -58.54 -26.02
N ALA A 6 -7.27 -57.67 -26.11
CA ALA A 6 -7.67 -56.49 -26.88
C ALA A 6 -8.99 -55.95 -26.22
N ILE A 7 -9.52 -54.80 -26.67
CA ILE A 7 -10.85 -54.18 -26.36
C ILE A 7 -10.77 -53.20 -25.17
N CYS A 8 -10.89 -51.87 -25.29
CA CYS A 8 -11.78 -51.05 -26.13
C CYS A 8 -11.13 -49.69 -26.50
N TYR A 9 -11.04 -49.38 -27.80
CA TYR A 9 -10.94 -48.03 -28.36
C TYR A 9 -12.34 -47.67 -28.91
N LEU A 10 -12.91 -46.54 -28.46
CA LEU A 10 -13.98 -45.70 -29.06
C LEU A 10 -14.96 -45.17 -28.00
N ALA A 11 -14.69 -43.97 -27.46
CA ALA A 11 -15.65 -42.98 -26.95
C ALA A 11 -14.91 -41.73 -26.44
N GLY A 12 -14.43 -40.88 -27.34
CA GLY A 12 -14.76 -39.43 -27.39
C GLY A 12 -13.54 -38.58 -26.98
N LEU A 13 -12.90 -37.72 -27.78
CA LEU A 13 -13.37 -36.81 -28.83
C LEU A 13 -14.60 -36.00 -28.40
N ALA A 14 -14.52 -35.47 -27.17
CA ALA A 14 -15.21 -34.32 -26.58
C ALA A 14 -14.79 -34.38 -25.10
N SER A 15 -13.93 -33.51 -24.56
CA SER A 15 -14.26 -32.12 -24.27
C SER A 15 -12.97 -31.37 -23.89
N ILE A 16 -12.34 -30.72 -24.86
CA ILE A 16 -11.65 -29.44 -24.58
C ILE A 16 -12.79 -28.42 -24.59
N SER A 17 -13.54 -28.38 -23.50
CA SER A 17 -14.51 -27.33 -23.22
C SER A 17 -13.80 -26.37 -22.29
N SER A 18 -13.11 -25.42 -22.92
CA SER A 18 -12.99 -24.05 -22.45
C SER A 18 -13.81 -23.72 -21.20
N LEU A 19 -13.15 -23.29 -20.14
CA LEU A 19 -13.74 -22.34 -19.19
C LEU A 19 -13.87 -20.97 -19.89
N PHE A 20 -14.61 -20.92 -21.00
CA PHE A 20 -15.35 -19.72 -21.38
C PHE A 20 -16.55 -19.71 -20.45
N GLY A 21 -16.41 -19.04 -19.31
CA GLY A 21 -17.60 -18.57 -18.60
C GLY A 21 -18.45 -17.78 -19.59
N PRO A 22 -19.79 -17.81 -19.49
CA PRO A 22 -20.62 -16.94 -20.31
C PRO A 22 -20.09 -15.52 -20.16
N ALA A 23 -19.86 -14.83 -21.27
CA ALA A 23 -19.57 -13.40 -21.28
C ALA A 23 -20.75 -12.71 -20.58
N PHE A 24 -20.59 -12.44 -19.28
CA PHE A 24 -21.48 -11.53 -18.59
C PHE A 24 -21.21 -10.16 -19.20
N ALA A 25 -22.23 -9.59 -19.83
CA ALA A 25 -22.18 -8.28 -20.45
C ALA A 25 -21.65 -7.23 -19.46
N ALA A 26 -20.72 -6.39 -19.93
CA ALA A 26 -20.05 -5.42 -19.09
C ALA A 26 -21.04 -4.37 -18.55
N GLN A 27 -21.13 -4.26 -17.23
CA GLN A 27 -22.03 -3.32 -16.56
C GLN A 27 -21.42 -1.91 -16.48
N THR A 28 -22.25 -0.89 -16.24
CA THR A 28 -21.81 0.51 -16.10
C THR A 28 -20.63 0.69 -15.12
N SER A 29 -20.64 -0.02 -13.99
CA SER A 29 -19.55 0.00 -13.01
C SER A 29 -18.21 -0.48 -13.56
N GLU A 30 -18.21 -1.37 -14.55
CA GLU A 30 -17.02 -1.88 -15.22
C GLU A 30 -16.51 -0.95 -16.33
N TRP A 31 -17.37 -0.03 -16.81
CA TRP A 31 -17.03 1.00 -17.78
C TRP A 31 -16.47 2.28 -17.14
N LYS A 32 -16.98 2.69 -15.98
CA LYS A 32 -16.49 3.86 -15.21
C LYS A 32 -14.95 3.99 -15.07
N PRO A 33 -14.19 2.92 -14.79
CA PRO A 33 -12.74 3.02 -14.68
C PRO A 33 -12.00 3.11 -16.02
N ARG A 34 -12.66 2.87 -17.16
CA ARG A 34 -12.04 2.82 -18.48
C ARG A 34 -11.98 4.20 -19.14
N SER A 35 -11.15 4.29 -20.18
CA SER A 35 -11.17 5.36 -21.16
C SER A 35 -11.33 4.75 -22.56
N VAL A 36 -12.06 5.45 -23.43
CA VAL A 36 -12.49 5.01 -24.76
C VAL A 36 -11.74 5.79 -25.83
N TYR A 37 -11.16 5.08 -26.79
CA TYR A 37 -10.64 5.68 -28.02
C TYR A 37 -11.65 5.50 -29.15
N GLN A 38 -12.22 6.61 -29.63
CA GLN A 38 -13.21 6.62 -30.69
C GLN A 38 -12.53 6.64 -32.06
N THR A 39 -12.79 5.59 -32.83
CA THR A 39 -12.31 5.44 -34.21
C THR A 39 -13.44 5.65 -35.20
N MET A 40 -13.10 6.19 -36.36
CA MET A 40 -13.93 6.09 -37.55
C MET A 40 -13.32 5.01 -38.43
N THR A 41 -14.00 3.86 -38.56
CA THR A 41 -13.37 2.64 -39.09
C THR A 41 -12.72 2.85 -40.45
N ASP A 42 -13.39 3.55 -41.37
CA ASP A 42 -12.86 3.86 -42.71
C ASP A 42 -11.68 4.86 -42.70
N ARG A 43 -11.53 5.66 -41.64
CA ARG A 43 -10.52 6.71 -41.51
C ARG A 43 -9.42 6.37 -40.49
N PHE A 44 -9.49 5.23 -39.81
CA PHE A 44 -8.54 4.87 -38.76
C PHE A 44 -7.29 4.15 -39.30
N ALA A 45 -7.48 2.98 -39.91
CA ALA A 45 -6.36 2.15 -40.35
C ALA A 45 -6.74 1.21 -41.48
N ARG A 46 -5.82 1.01 -42.43
CA ARG A 46 -6.02 0.19 -43.62
C ARG A 46 -5.46 -1.22 -43.43
N THR A 47 -6.08 -2.22 -44.05
CA THR A 47 -5.60 -3.61 -44.04
C THR A 47 -4.19 -3.75 -44.59
N ASP A 48 -3.84 -2.94 -45.60
CA ASP A 48 -2.52 -2.95 -46.24
C ASP A 48 -1.42 -2.24 -45.43
N GLY A 49 -1.76 -1.63 -44.29
CA GLY A 49 -0.83 -0.90 -43.43
C GLY A 49 -0.31 0.40 -44.03
N SER A 50 -0.90 0.90 -45.12
CA SER A 50 -0.44 2.12 -45.78
C SER A 50 -0.61 3.35 -44.89
N THR A 51 0.45 4.15 -44.77
CA THR A 51 0.45 5.48 -44.13
C THR A 51 0.45 6.65 -45.13
N THR A 52 0.42 6.37 -46.43
CA THR A 52 0.53 7.39 -47.49
C THR A 52 -0.63 7.39 -48.50
N SER A 53 -1.52 6.39 -48.44
CA SER A 53 -2.69 6.32 -49.31
C SER A 53 -3.53 7.59 -49.14
N PRO A 54 -3.83 8.33 -50.23
CA PRO A 54 -4.61 9.55 -50.14
C PRO A 54 -6.01 9.26 -49.61
N CYS A 55 -6.56 10.23 -48.88
CA CYS A 55 -7.96 10.25 -48.50
C CYS A 55 -8.50 11.65 -48.73
N ASP A 56 -9.23 11.82 -49.83
CA ASP A 56 -9.81 13.10 -50.19
C ASP A 56 -11.11 13.32 -49.42
N LEU A 57 -11.08 14.30 -48.51
CA LEU A 57 -12.21 14.61 -47.64
C LEU A 57 -13.30 15.38 -48.38
N GLU A 58 -12.96 16.18 -49.39
CA GLU A 58 -13.93 16.95 -50.18
C GLU A 58 -14.80 16.02 -51.01
N GLU A 59 -14.19 14.98 -51.58
CA GLU A 59 -14.92 13.98 -52.34
C GLU A 59 -15.82 13.12 -51.44
N GLY A 60 -15.48 12.88 -50.16
CA GLY A 60 -16.33 12.10 -49.25
C GLY A 60 -16.53 10.64 -49.67
N ASN A 61 -15.57 10.03 -50.37
CA ASN A 61 -15.58 8.61 -50.71
C ASN A 61 -15.08 7.73 -49.55
N TYR A 62 -15.30 6.42 -49.63
CA TYR A 62 -14.57 5.45 -48.81
C TYR A 62 -13.05 5.55 -49.04
N CYS A 63 -12.27 5.57 -47.96
CA CYS A 63 -10.80 5.64 -48.02
C CYS A 63 -10.13 4.33 -47.62
N GLY A 64 -10.88 3.27 -47.32
CA GLY A 64 -10.41 1.89 -47.22
C GLY A 64 -9.85 1.51 -45.84
N GLY A 65 -10.24 2.24 -44.79
CA GLY A 65 -10.03 1.78 -43.43
C GLY A 65 -10.93 0.58 -43.08
N SER A 66 -10.51 -0.24 -42.14
CA SER A 66 -11.10 -1.57 -41.90
C SER A 66 -10.88 -2.07 -40.48
N TRP A 67 -11.65 -3.08 -40.04
CA TRP A 67 -11.44 -3.74 -38.76
C TRP A 67 -10.07 -4.43 -38.67
N ARG A 68 -9.60 -5.04 -39.76
CA ARG A 68 -8.26 -5.63 -39.82
C ARG A 68 -7.16 -4.58 -39.64
N GLY A 69 -7.31 -3.43 -40.29
CA GLY A 69 -6.44 -2.28 -40.07
C GLY A 69 -6.45 -1.83 -38.61
N THR A 70 -7.63 -1.74 -37.97
CA THR A 70 -7.74 -1.41 -36.55
C THR A 70 -6.97 -2.39 -35.67
N ILE A 71 -7.08 -3.71 -35.92
CA ILE A 71 -6.31 -4.74 -35.20
C ILE A 71 -4.80 -4.47 -35.28
N ASN A 72 -4.30 -4.09 -36.45
CA ASN A 72 -2.87 -3.83 -36.69
C ASN A 72 -2.33 -2.62 -35.89
N HIS A 73 -3.22 -1.75 -35.38
CA HIS A 73 -2.85 -0.53 -34.65
C HIS A 73 -3.40 -0.49 -33.21
N LEU A 74 -3.85 -1.63 -32.65
CA LEU A 74 -4.25 -1.68 -31.24
C LEU A 74 -3.11 -1.29 -30.29
N ASP A 75 -1.85 -1.57 -30.64
CA ASP A 75 -0.70 -1.19 -29.83
C ASP A 75 -0.51 0.34 -29.77
N TYR A 76 -0.87 1.07 -30.83
CA TYR A 76 -0.86 2.53 -30.85
C TYR A 76 -1.88 3.11 -29.87
N ILE A 77 -3.10 2.55 -29.86
CA ILE A 77 -4.19 2.93 -28.95
C ILE A 77 -3.82 2.57 -27.51
N GLN A 78 -3.37 1.33 -27.28
CA GLN A 78 -3.00 0.84 -25.94
C GLN A 78 -1.76 1.57 -25.40
N GLY A 79 -0.85 2.04 -26.26
CA GLY A 79 0.30 2.86 -25.89
C GLY A 79 -0.09 4.21 -25.27
N MET A 80 -1.26 4.74 -25.60
CA MET A 80 -1.86 5.90 -24.93
C MET A 80 -2.60 5.55 -23.63
N GLY A 81 -2.68 4.27 -23.26
CA GLY A 81 -3.32 3.80 -22.04
C GLY A 81 -4.84 3.65 -22.12
N PHE A 82 -5.43 3.63 -23.31
CA PHE A 82 -6.87 3.36 -23.47
C PHE A 82 -7.18 1.89 -23.20
N ASP A 83 -8.32 1.66 -22.55
CA ASP A 83 -8.81 0.34 -22.14
C ASP A 83 -10.13 -0.04 -22.85
N ALA A 84 -10.54 0.72 -23.87
CA ALA A 84 -11.68 0.45 -24.75
C ALA A 84 -11.54 1.15 -26.11
N VAL A 85 -12.16 0.58 -27.15
CA VAL A 85 -12.23 1.16 -28.51
C VAL A 85 -13.68 1.23 -28.96
N MET A 86 -14.08 2.40 -29.47
CA MET A 86 -15.36 2.58 -30.16
C MET A 86 -15.13 2.54 -31.67
N ILE A 87 -15.94 1.77 -32.39
CA ILE A 87 -15.94 1.66 -33.86
C ILE A 87 -17.21 2.24 -34.48
N SER A 88 -17.13 2.60 -35.76
CA SER A 88 -18.28 3.06 -36.57
C SER A 88 -19.39 1.99 -36.65
N PRO A 89 -20.63 2.38 -37.03
CA PRO A 89 -21.72 1.42 -37.20
C PRO A 89 -21.36 0.29 -38.17
N ILE A 90 -21.60 -0.94 -37.75
CA ILE A 90 -21.13 -2.13 -38.49
C ILE A 90 -22.10 -2.57 -39.59
N ILE A 91 -23.31 -2.04 -39.60
CA ILE A 91 -24.42 -2.47 -40.45
C ILE A 91 -24.23 -2.06 -41.91
N LYS A 92 -24.79 -2.84 -42.83
CA LYS A 92 -24.71 -2.56 -44.26
C LYS A 92 -25.39 -1.24 -44.59
N ASN A 93 -24.62 -0.39 -45.26
CA ASN A 93 -25.07 0.92 -45.70
C ASN A 93 -25.51 0.88 -47.17
N ILE A 94 -26.25 1.90 -47.62
CA ILE A 94 -26.62 2.05 -49.03
C ILE A 94 -25.38 2.23 -49.92
N ASP A 95 -25.41 1.57 -51.08
CA ASP A 95 -24.43 1.77 -52.15
C ASP A 95 -24.86 2.95 -53.03
N GLY A 96 -23.91 3.83 -53.35
CA GLY A 96 -24.14 4.97 -54.22
C GLY A 96 -23.47 6.24 -53.72
N ARG A 97 -23.45 7.24 -54.59
CA ARG A 97 -22.82 8.54 -54.34
C ARG A 97 -23.83 9.66 -54.59
N VAL A 98 -23.92 10.57 -53.64
CA VAL A 98 -24.64 11.85 -53.77
C VAL A 98 -23.64 13.01 -53.85
N SER A 99 -24.13 14.25 -53.95
CA SER A 99 -23.27 15.42 -54.16
C SER A 99 -22.19 15.65 -53.08
N TYR A 100 -22.37 15.08 -51.89
CA TYR A 100 -21.45 15.25 -50.76
C TYR A 100 -20.76 13.94 -50.33
N GLY A 101 -20.84 12.87 -51.15
CA GLY A 101 -20.05 11.66 -50.93
C GLY A 101 -20.86 10.36 -50.89
N GLU A 102 -20.21 9.34 -50.31
CA GLU A 102 -20.71 7.99 -50.07
C GLU A 102 -20.93 7.74 -48.56
N ALA A 103 -21.53 6.61 -48.21
CA ALA A 103 -21.87 6.24 -46.83
C ALA A 103 -20.67 5.81 -45.94
N TYR A 104 -19.48 6.38 -46.12
CA TYR A 104 -18.23 5.92 -45.47
C TYR A 104 -18.26 5.94 -43.94
N HIS A 105 -19.16 6.74 -43.37
CA HIS A 105 -19.32 6.94 -41.93
C HIS A 105 -20.17 5.86 -41.25
N GLY A 106 -20.98 5.10 -42.00
CA GLY A 106 -21.82 4.02 -41.47
C GLY A 106 -23.24 4.40 -41.05
N TYR A 107 -23.67 5.66 -41.25
CA TYR A 107 -24.97 6.20 -40.78
C TYR A 107 -26.09 6.18 -41.84
N TRP A 108 -25.89 5.54 -42.98
CA TRP A 108 -26.92 5.32 -44.01
C TRP A 108 -27.35 3.86 -44.11
N PRO A 109 -27.99 3.30 -43.06
CA PRO A 109 -28.32 1.88 -43.02
C PRO A 109 -29.35 1.47 -44.08
N LEU A 110 -29.09 0.31 -44.69
CA LEU A 110 -29.96 -0.35 -45.66
C LEU A 110 -30.46 -1.71 -45.14
N ASP A 111 -29.56 -2.46 -44.52
CA ASP A 111 -29.82 -3.80 -43.99
C ASP A 111 -29.06 -3.96 -42.67
N ILE A 112 -29.82 -4.16 -41.58
CA ILE A 112 -29.21 -4.30 -40.24
C ILE A 112 -28.63 -5.70 -40.01
N TYR A 113 -29.03 -6.72 -40.79
CA TYR A 113 -28.54 -8.09 -40.62
C TYR A 113 -27.22 -8.35 -41.35
N ASP A 114 -26.95 -7.59 -42.42
CA ASP A 114 -25.68 -7.62 -43.14
C ASP A 114 -24.66 -6.63 -42.55
N LEU A 115 -23.37 -6.94 -42.71
CA LEU A 115 -22.26 -6.05 -42.32
C LEU A 115 -21.87 -5.09 -43.45
N ASN A 116 -21.31 -3.94 -43.11
CA ASN A 116 -20.69 -3.03 -44.07
C ASN A 116 -19.44 -3.69 -44.69
N SER A 117 -19.56 -4.12 -45.95
CA SER A 117 -18.51 -4.84 -46.66
C SER A 117 -17.23 -4.01 -46.90
N HIS A 118 -17.30 -2.68 -46.82
CA HIS A 118 -16.11 -1.82 -46.91
C HIS A 118 -15.22 -1.91 -45.66
N PHE A 119 -15.77 -2.26 -44.49
CA PHE A 119 -15.01 -2.33 -43.24
C PHE A 119 -14.33 -3.68 -43.02
N GLY A 120 -14.79 -4.72 -43.71
CA GLY A 120 -14.19 -6.06 -43.66
C GLY A 120 -15.24 -7.17 -43.62
N THR A 121 -14.79 -8.37 -43.27
CA THR A 121 -15.63 -9.56 -43.17
C THR A 121 -16.17 -9.77 -41.76
N SER A 122 -17.17 -10.65 -41.60
CA SER A 122 -17.65 -11.09 -40.28
C SER A 122 -16.53 -11.69 -39.42
N GLN A 123 -15.54 -12.34 -40.05
CA GLN A 123 -14.38 -12.87 -39.34
C GLN A 123 -13.44 -11.75 -38.86
N ASP A 124 -13.26 -10.67 -39.61
CA ASP A 124 -12.43 -9.55 -39.17
C ASP A 124 -13.01 -8.86 -37.93
N LEU A 125 -14.34 -8.78 -37.81
CA LEU A 125 -15.01 -8.23 -36.63
C LEU A 125 -14.90 -9.16 -35.40
N LEU A 126 -15.04 -10.48 -35.60
CA LEU A 126 -14.78 -11.47 -34.55
C LEU A 126 -13.33 -11.37 -34.06
N ASP A 127 -12.37 -11.33 -34.98
CA ASP A 127 -10.94 -11.19 -34.67
C ASP A 127 -10.64 -9.88 -33.94
N LEU A 128 -11.35 -8.79 -34.25
CA LEU A 128 -11.19 -7.52 -33.55
C LEU A 128 -11.66 -7.60 -32.10
N GLY A 129 -12.84 -8.20 -31.86
CA GLY A 129 -13.33 -8.48 -30.51
C GLY A 129 -12.33 -9.32 -29.72
N ASP A 130 -11.89 -10.44 -30.29
CA ASP A 130 -10.90 -11.33 -29.67
C ASP A 130 -9.57 -10.62 -29.38
N ALA A 131 -9.09 -9.78 -30.31
CA ALA A 131 -7.85 -9.03 -30.16
C ALA A 131 -7.93 -7.96 -29.04
N LEU A 132 -9.08 -7.29 -28.89
CA LEU A 132 -9.33 -6.34 -27.80
C LEU A 132 -9.44 -7.07 -26.45
N HIS A 133 -10.22 -8.15 -26.37
CA HIS A 133 -10.40 -8.90 -25.13
C HIS A 133 -9.12 -9.60 -24.66
N ALA A 134 -8.30 -10.11 -25.58
CA ALA A 134 -6.97 -10.65 -25.26
C ALA A 134 -6.07 -9.61 -24.59
N ARG A 135 -6.27 -8.32 -24.89
CA ARG A 135 -5.58 -7.18 -24.29
C ARG A 135 -6.28 -6.64 -23.02
N GLY A 136 -7.44 -7.17 -22.65
CA GLY A 136 -8.27 -6.66 -21.55
C GLY A 136 -9.04 -5.37 -21.88
N MET A 137 -9.15 -5.03 -23.17
CA MET A 137 -9.85 -3.86 -23.68
C MET A 137 -11.29 -4.19 -24.07
N TYR A 138 -12.18 -3.21 -24.02
CA TYR A 138 -13.59 -3.37 -24.43
C TYR A 138 -13.87 -2.87 -25.84
N LEU A 139 -14.83 -3.51 -26.50
CA LEU A 139 -15.35 -3.12 -27.81
C LEU A 139 -16.69 -2.40 -27.63
N MET A 140 -16.73 -1.12 -28.00
CA MET A 140 -17.95 -0.33 -28.11
C MET A 140 -18.37 -0.19 -29.57
N MET A 141 -19.65 -0.42 -29.86
CA MET A 141 -20.21 -0.24 -31.20
C MET A 141 -21.06 1.03 -31.26
N ASP A 142 -20.78 1.91 -32.22
CA ASP A 142 -21.73 2.97 -32.58
C ASP A 142 -22.94 2.37 -33.29
N THR A 143 -24.14 2.76 -32.89
CA THR A 143 -25.38 2.03 -33.18
C THR A 143 -26.47 2.99 -33.64
N VAL A 144 -26.92 2.81 -34.89
CA VAL A 144 -28.01 3.58 -35.50
C VAL A 144 -29.30 2.78 -35.36
N ILE A 145 -30.27 3.33 -34.64
CA ILE A 145 -31.58 2.69 -34.40
C ILE A 145 -32.77 3.62 -34.69
N ASN A 146 -32.51 4.85 -35.14
CA ASN A 146 -33.52 5.88 -35.38
C ASN A 146 -34.01 5.91 -36.84
N ASN A 147 -33.18 5.55 -37.83
CA ASN A 147 -33.55 5.68 -39.24
C ASN A 147 -33.03 4.55 -40.14
N MET A 148 -33.63 4.44 -41.34
CA MET A 148 -33.04 3.79 -42.52
C MET A 148 -32.53 4.87 -43.50
N ALA A 149 -31.96 4.51 -44.65
CA ALA A 149 -31.45 5.50 -45.61
C ALA A 149 -31.76 5.18 -47.06
N TYR A 150 -32.12 6.19 -47.86
CA TYR A 150 -32.46 6.05 -49.26
C TYR A 150 -31.99 7.25 -50.09
N ILE A 151 -31.32 7.00 -51.22
CA ILE A 151 -30.88 8.06 -52.13
C ILE A 151 -32.05 8.48 -53.02
N THR A 152 -32.56 9.69 -52.79
CA THR A 152 -33.63 10.32 -53.57
C THR A 152 -33.08 11.26 -54.67
N ASN A 153 -31.80 11.64 -54.61
CA ASN A 153 -31.13 12.51 -55.59
C ASN A 153 -31.89 13.83 -55.89
N GLY A 154 -32.53 14.41 -54.88
CA GLY A 154 -33.26 15.68 -54.98
C GLY A 154 -34.77 15.53 -55.23
N THR A 155 -35.28 14.30 -55.39
CA THR A 155 -36.73 14.05 -55.49
C THR A 155 -37.41 14.13 -54.12
N ASP A 156 -38.72 14.41 -54.12
CA ASP A 156 -39.52 14.58 -52.89
C ASP A 156 -39.60 13.26 -52.10
N PRO A 157 -38.96 13.19 -50.91
CA PRO A 157 -38.94 11.95 -50.15
C PRO A 157 -40.32 11.53 -49.67
N ALA A 158 -41.28 12.46 -49.52
CA ALA A 158 -42.65 12.14 -49.11
C ALA A 158 -43.35 11.14 -50.04
N THR A 159 -42.91 11.05 -51.30
CA THR A 159 -43.56 10.27 -52.35
C THR A 159 -42.64 9.29 -53.09
N HIS A 160 -41.32 9.35 -52.87
CA HIS A 160 -40.32 8.64 -53.70
C HIS A 160 -39.39 7.68 -52.93
N ILE A 161 -39.68 7.36 -51.66
CA ILE A 161 -38.96 6.31 -50.92
C ILE A 161 -39.56 4.94 -51.29
N ASP A 162 -38.72 4.03 -51.79
CA ASP A 162 -39.08 2.62 -51.94
C ASP A 162 -38.74 1.87 -50.65
N TYR A 163 -39.73 1.71 -49.78
CA TYR A 163 -39.55 1.02 -48.50
C TYR A 163 -39.19 -0.47 -48.64
N SER A 164 -39.48 -1.10 -49.79
CA SER A 164 -39.27 -2.55 -49.95
C SER A 164 -37.80 -2.97 -49.96
N VAL A 165 -36.88 -2.00 -50.08
CA VAL A 165 -35.43 -2.23 -50.11
C VAL A 165 -34.82 -2.38 -48.71
N PHE A 166 -35.51 -1.95 -47.66
CA PHE A 166 -34.99 -1.99 -46.29
C PHE A 166 -35.18 -3.37 -45.67
N THR A 167 -34.14 -3.91 -45.06
CA THR A 167 -34.20 -5.20 -44.37
C THR A 167 -33.89 -5.01 -42.88
N PRO A 168 -34.79 -5.45 -41.96
CA PRO A 168 -36.10 -6.08 -42.15
C PRO A 168 -37.27 -5.12 -42.43
N PHE A 169 -37.05 -3.80 -42.41
CA PHE A 169 -38.12 -2.80 -42.40
C PHE A 169 -38.74 -2.53 -43.79
N ASN A 170 -39.18 -3.57 -44.49
CA ASN A 170 -39.56 -3.52 -45.90
C ASN A 170 -40.98 -2.95 -46.19
N ASN A 171 -41.60 -2.26 -45.23
CA ASN A 171 -42.95 -1.71 -45.32
C ASN A 171 -42.96 -0.28 -44.74
N ALA A 172 -43.68 0.63 -45.40
CA ALA A 172 -43.88 2.00 -44.96
C ALA A 172 -44.48 2.10 -43.54
N ASP A 173 -45.26 1.11 -43.10
CA ASP A 173 -45.85 1.05 -41.74
C ASP A 173 -44.80 1.01 -40.62
N TYR A 174 -43.54 0.67 -40.93
CA TYR A 174 -42.43 0.70 -39.98
C TYR A 174 -41.81 2.08 -39.78
N PHE A 175 -42.32 3.10 -40.48
CA PHE A 175 -41.76 4.45 -40.48
C PHE A 175 -42.82 5.49 -40.14
N HIS A 176 -42.38 6.59 -39.55
CA HIS A 176 -43.23 7.77 -39.43
C HIS A 176 -43.54 8.35 -40.82
N PRO A 177 -44.74 8.93 -41.02
CA PRO A 177 -45.02 9.72 -42.22
C PRO A 177 -43.96 10.80 -42.40
N TYR A 178 -43.56 11.05 -43.65
CA TYR A 178 -42.55 12.06 -43.95
C TYR A 178 -42.90 13.43 -43.35
N CYS A 179 -41.94 13.98 -42.61
CA CYS A 179 -41.83 15.39 -42.28
C CYS A 179 -40.35 15.78 -42.17
N GLU A 180 -40.06 17.05 -42.41
CA GLU A 180 -38.72 17.63 -42.25
C GLU A 180 -38.62 18.26 -40.85
N ILE A 181 -37.49 18.07 -40.17
CA ILE A 181 -37.22 18.76 -38.92
C ILE A 181 -37.03 20.26 -39.20
N THR A 182 -37.97 21.07 -38.73
CA THR A 182 -37.97 22.53 -38.91
C THR A 182 -37.38 23.27 -37.71
N ASP A 183 -37.45 22.68 -36.51
CA ASP A 183 -36.81 23.19 -35.30
C ASP A 183 -36.12 22.06 -34.52
N TRP A 184 -34.80 22.01 -34.64
CA TRP A 184 -33.94 21.03 -33.96
C TRP A 184 -34.00 21.10 -32.42
N ASN A 185 -34.56 22.18 -31.83
CA ASN A 185 -34.78 22.28 -30.39
C ASN A 185 -36.16 21.77 -29.95
N ASN A 186 -37.09 21.53 -30.89
CA ASN A 186 -38.37 20.92 -30.60
C ASN A 186 -38.22 19.39 -30.56
N TYR A 187 -38.28 18.81 -29.36
CA TYR A 187 -38.10 17.36 -29.17
C TYR A 187 -39.16 16.52 -29.89
N THR A 188 -40.39 17.02 -30.02
CA THR A 188 -41.43 16.31 -30.76
C THR A 188 -41.11 16.28 -32.26
N ASP A 189 -40.64 17.40 -32.81
CA ASP A 189 -40.21 17.49 -34.22
C ASP A 189 -39.00 16.57 -34.45
N ALA A 190 -38.03 16.61 -33.55
CA ALA A 190 -36.83 15.76 -33.61
C ALA A 190 -37.13 14.25 -33.51
N GLN A 191 -38.21 13.83 -32.86
CA GLN A 191 -38.56 12.41 -32.62
C GLN A 191 -39.53 11.82 -33.64
N LEU A 192 -40.21 12.65 -34.43
CA LEU A 192 -41.25 12.19 -35.37
C LEU A 192 -40.89 12.46 -36.83
N CYS A 193 -39.84 13.24 -37.10
CA CYS A 193 -39.45 13.68 -38.43
C CYS A 193 -38.04 13.20 -38.80
N GLN A 194 -37.80 13.06 -40.10
CA GLN A 194 -36.53 12.50 -40.60
C GLN A 194 -35.36 13.47 -40.46
N THR A 195 -34.19 12.92 -40.13
CA THR A 195 -32.90 13.63 -40.01
C THR A 195 -32.19 13.85 -41.35
N GLY A 196 -32.69 13.23 -42.41
CA GLY A 196 -32.13 13.29 -43.76
C GLY A 196 -32.58 14.52 -44.56
N ASP A 197 -32.04 14.64 -45.77
CA ASP A 197 -32.38 15.72 -46.70
C ASP A 197 -33.07 15.17 -47.96
N ASN A 198 -33.28 16.03 -48.96
CA ASN A 198 -33.91 15.63 -50.21
C ASN A 198 -32.97 14.90 -51.18
N LYS A 199 -31.67 14.74 -50.88
CA LYS A 199 -30.70 13.98 -51.67
C LYS A 199 -30.52 12.57 -51.11
N THR A 200 -30.41 12.48 -49.78
CA THR A 200 -30.38 11.25 -49.01
C THR A 200 -31.44 11.36 -47.92
N ALA A 201 -32.59 10.77 -48.19
CA ALA A 201 -33.65 10.65 -47.21
C ALA A 201 -33.21 9.68 -46.12
N LEU A 202 -33.52 9.99 -44.86
CA LEU A 202 -33.31 9.11 -43.72
C LEU A 202 -34.66 8.81 -43.07
N PRO A 203 -35.50 7.94 -43.65
CA PRO A 203 -36.82 7.63 -43.13
C PRO A 203 -36.75 7.25 -41.65
N ASP A 204 -37.52 7.96 -40.83
CA ASP A 204 -37.52 7.80 -39.38
C ASP A 204 -38.29 6.53 -38.98
N LEU A 205 -37.64 5.64 -38.25
CA LEU A 205 -38.23 4.38 -37.81
C LEU A 205 -39.28 4.65 -36.74
N PHE A 206 -40.47 4.08 -36.92
CA PHE A 206 -41.58 4.22 -35.98
C PHE A 206 -41.31 3.40 -34.71
N THR A 207 -40.46 3.90 -33.82
CA THR A 207 -39.98 3.17 -32.64
C THR A 207 -41.05 2.93 -31.58
N GLU A 208 -42.27 3.44 -31.73
CA GLU A 208 -43.46 3.09 -30.95
C GLU A 208 -44.18 1.85 -31.48
N HIS A 209 -43.86 1.41 -32.70
CA HIS A 209 -44.41 0.20 -33.31
C HIS A 209 -43.75 -1.06 -32.71
N ASN A 210 -44.56 -1.96 -32.14
CA ASN A 210 -44.07 -3.16 -31.44
C ASN A 210 -43.13 -4.03 -32.30
N ASP A 211 -43.42 -4.22 -33.58
CA ASP A 211 -42.56 -5.02 -34.46
C ASP A 211 -41.20 -4.35 -34.69
N VAL A 212 -41.16 -3.01 -34.80
CA VAL A 212 -39.91 -2.26 -34.97
C VAL A 212 -39.04 -2.43 -33.72
N GLN A 213 -39.64 -2.26 -32.54
CA GLN A 213 -38.95 -2.48 -31.27
C GLN A 213 -38.37 -3.90 -31.17
N GLN A 214 -39.18 -4.93 -31.42
CA GLN A 214 -38.76 -6.32 -31.34
C GLN A 214 -37.65 -6.67 -32.34
N LEU A 215 -37.73 -6.16 -33.57
CA LEU A 215 -36.72 -6.40 -34.59
C LEU A 215 -35.37 -5.80 -34.19
N LEU A 216 -35.35 -4.55 -33.71
CA LEU A 216 -34.14 -3.87 -33.25
C LEU A 216 -33.57 -4.54 -31.99
N GLU A 217 -34.42 -4.87 -31.01
CA GLU A 217 -34.04 -5.54 -29.76
C GLU A 217 -33.40 -6.92 -30.01
N ASN A 218 -34.01 -7.73 -30.87
CA ASN A 218 -33.50 -9.05 -31.22
C ASN A 218 -32.19 -8.93 -32.00
N TRP A 219 -32.14 -8.02 -32.98
CA TRP A 219 -30.92 -7.74 -33.74
C TRP A 219 -29.76 -7.34 -32.83
N ALA A 220 -29.98 -6.40 -31.91
CA ALA A 220 -28.94 -5.92 -31.00
C ALA A 220 -28.45 -7.06 -30.10
N THR A 221 -29.37 -7.84 -29.52
CA THR A 221 -29.04 -9.00 -28.68
C THR A 221 -28.19 -10.02 -29.43
N ASP A 222 -28.58 -10.37 -30.66
CA ASP A 222 -27.86 -11.35 -31.48
C ASP A 222 -26.50 -10.82 -31.92
N THR A 223 -26.42 -9.54 -32.29
CA THR A 223 -25.19 -8.88 -32.74
C THR A 223 -24.17 -8.77 -31.60
N ILE A 224 -24.62 -8.32 -30.42
CA ILE A 224 -23.80 -8.24 -29.20
C ILE A 224 -23.22 -9.62 -28.88
N LYS A 225 -24.07 -10.65 -28.87
CA LYS A 225 -23.65 -12.01 -28.55
C LYS A 225 -22.71 -12.60 -29.61
N LYS A 226 -22.95 -12.31 -30.88
CA LYS A 226 -22.16 -12.85 -32.00
C LYS A 226 -20.75 -12.27 -32.03
N TYR A 227 -20.61 -10.96 -31.84
CA TYR A 227 -19.32 -10.26 -31.97
C TYR A 227 -18.70 -9.84 -30.64
N SER A 228 -19.26 -10.31 -29.53
CA SER A 228 -18.79 -10.01 -28.17
C SER A 228 -18.64 -8.51 -27.90
N ILE A 229 -19.67 -7.73 -28.24
CA ILE A 229 -19.68 -6.28 -28.02
C ILE A 229 -19.94 -6.00 -26.54
N ASP A 230 -19.14 -5.14 -25.92
CA ASP A 230 -19.20 -4.86 -24.48
C ASP A 230 -20.10 -3.67 -24.15
N GLY A 231 -20.39 -2.82 -25.14
CA GLY A 231 -21.20 -1.61 -24.96
C GLY A 231 -21.62 -0.96 -26.28
N LEU A 232 -22.65 -0.13 -26.21
CA LEU A 232 -23.23 0.57 -27.35
C LEU A 232 -23.14 2.09 -27.14
N ARG A 233 -22.79 2.82 -28.20
CA ARG A 233 -23.12 4.24 -28.32
C ARG A 233 -24.32 4.36 -29.25
N ILE A 234 -25.42 4.93 -28.77
CA ILE A 234 -26.64 5.12 -29.54
C ILE A 234 -26.54 6.46 -30.25
N ASP A 235 -26.44 6.41 -31.57
CA ASP A 235 -26.49 7.57 -32.44
C ASP A 235 -27.87 8.23 -32.36
N ALA A 236 -27.88 9.57 -32.41
CA ALA A 236 -29.11 10.34 -32.50
C ALA A 236 -30.16 9.94 -31.43
N ALA A 237 -29.77 9.58 -30.21
CA ALA A 237 -30.70 9.11 -29.18
C ALA A 237 -31.82 10.14 -28.86
N LYS A 238 -31.57 11.43 -29.05
CA LYS A 238 -32.61 12.48 -28.99
C LYS A 238 -33.78 12.24 -29.96
N HIS A 239 -33.51 11.62 -31.11
CA HIS A 239 -34.42 11.35 -32.21
C HIS A 239 -35.15 10.00 -32.08
N VAL A 240 -34.90 9.26 -31.00
CA VAL A 240 -35.60 8.00 -30.71
C VAL A 240 -36.65 8.26 -29.63
N SER A 241 -37.78 7.55 -29.68
CA SER A 241 -38.79 7.64 -28.63
C SER A 241 -38.19 7.29 -27.25
N PRO A 242 -38.30 8.16 -26.22
CA PRO A 242 -37.60 7.93 -24.96
C PRO A 242 -37.98 6.63 -24.23
N GLY A 243 -39.22 6.19 -24.37
CA GLY A 243 -39.68 4.91 -23.82
C GLY A 243 -38.98 3.70 -24.45
N PHE A 244 -38.73 3.74 -25.77
CA PHE A 244 -38.04 2.66 -26.45
C PHE A 244 -36.56 2.58 -26.07
N LEU A 245 -35.86 3.71 -25.89
CA LEU A 245 -34.46 3.71 -25.43
C LEU A 245 -34.27 2.89 -24.15
N LYS A 246 -35.22 3.01 -23.21
CA LYS A 246 -35.19 2.24 -21.97
C LYS A 246 -35.33 0.74 -22.23
N ASN A 247 -36.34 0.35 -23.01
CA ASN A 247 -36.61 -1.06 -23.34
C ASN A 247 -35.43 -1.69 -24.09
N PHE A 248 -34.90 -0.96 -25.07
CA PHE A 248 -33.75 -1.38 -25.86
C PHE A 248 -32.51 -1.60 -24.99
N GLY A 249 -32.22 -0.68 -24.06
CA GLY A 249 -31.12 -0.83 -23.10
C GLY A 249 -31.29 -2.03 -22.17
N ASP A 250 -32.49 -2.19 -21.59
CA ASP A 250 -32.82 -3.33 -20.71
C ASP A 250 -32.66 -4.67 -21.44
N LYS A 251 -32.97 -4.70 -22.74
CA LYS A 251 -32.88 -5.90 -23.57
C LYS A 251 -31.47 -6.18 -24.08
N ALA A 252 -30.73 -5.15 -24.50
CA ALA A 252 -29.34 -5.26 -24.96
C ALA A 252 -28.42 -5.77 -23.84
N GLY A 253 -28.68 -5.37 -22.58
CA GLY A 253 -28.02 -5.92 -21.40
C GLY A 253 -26.54 -5.54 -21.24
N VAL A 254 -26.02 -4.66 -22.09
CA VAL A 254 -24.66 -4.10 -22.05
C VAL A 254 -24.71 -2.62 -21.66
N PHE A 255 -23.56 -2.02 -21.33
CA PHE A 255 -23.46 -0.57 -21.16
C PHE A 255 -23.93 0.18 -22.41
N MET A 256 -24.68 1.26 -22.21
CA MET A 256 -25.25 2.05 -23.30
C MET A 256 -25.12 3.54 -23.00
N THR A 257 -24.56 4.30 -23.95
CA THR A 257 -24.46 5.76 -23.89
C THR A 257 -25.13 6.39 -25.11
N GLY A 258 -26.00 7.38 -24.93
CA GLY A 258 -26.85 7.87 -26.03
C GLY A 258 -26.58 9.33 -26.36
N GLU A 259 -26.57 9.68 -27.62
CA GLU A 259 -26.40 11.07 -28.04
C GLU A 259 -27.67 11.91 -27.85
N VAL A 260 -27.63 12.82 -26.88
CA VAL A 260 -28.53 13.97 -26.80
C VAL A 260 -27.68 15.22 -26.85
N LEU A 261 -27.55 15.78 -28.06
CA LEU A 261 -26.82 17.00 -28.33
C LEU A 261 -27.61 18.20 -27.79
N ASP A 262 -27.38 18.52 -26.52
CA ASP A 262 -28.05 19.61 -25.81
C ASP A 262 -27.10 20.27 -24.78
N ARG A 263 -27.16 21.60 -24.66
CA ARG A 263 -26.40 22.36 -23.67
C ARG A 263 -27.02 22.28 -22.28
N ASN A 264 -28.31 21.97 -22.18
CA ASN A 264 -29.07 22.05 -20.95
C ASN A 264 -28.86 20.80 -20.06
N VAL A 265 -28.34 21.02 -18.85
CA VAL A 265 -28.07 19.95 -17.87
C VAL A 265 -29.33 19.20 -17.49
N ASP A 266 -30.42 19.90 -17.17
CA ASP A 266 -31.67 19.26 -16.74
C ASP A 266 -32.18 18.29 -17.80
N THR A 267 -32.05 18.65 -19.08
CA THR A 267 -32.46 17.81 -20.20
C THR A 267 -31.63 16.54 -20.28
N VAL A 268 -30.30 16.66 -20.28
CA VAL A 268 -29.39 15.50 -20.33
C VAL A 268 -29.52 14.61 -19.09
N CYS A 269 -29.63 15.19 -17.90
CA CYS A 269 -29.82 14.45 -16.64
C CYS A 269 -31.21 13.78 -16.54
N ASN A 270 -32.25 14.38 -17.13
CA ASN A 270 -33.59 13.76 -17.22
C ASN A 270 -33.54 12.50 -18.09
N TYR A 271 -32.82 12.56 -19.23
CA TYR A 271 -32.54 11.36 -20.03
C TYR A 271 -31.79 10.30 -19.24
N GLN A 272 -30.75 10.70 -18.50
CA GLN A 272 -29.98 9.77 -17.68
C GLN A 272 -30.84 9.07 -16.62
N SER A 273 -31.70 9.82 -15.96
CA SER A 273 -32.53 9.31 -14.86
C SER A 273 -33.67 8.40 -15.31
N LYS A 274 -34.17 8.56 -16.54
CA LYS A 274 -35.41 7.88 -16.99
C LYS A 274 -35.22 6.85 -18.09
N TYR A 275 -34.25 7.03 -18.98
CA TYR A 275 -34.24 6.31 -20.26
C TYR A 275 -32.94 5.56 -20.54
N ILE A 276 -31.78 6.10 -20.21
CA ILE A 276 -30.48 5.54 -20.59
C ILE A 276 -29.41 5.87 -19.55
N GLY A 277 -28.62 4.89 -19.12
CA GLY A 277 -27.71 5.07 -17.96
C GLY A 277 -26.52 6.02 -18.17
N SER A 278 -26.21 6.39 -19.41
CA SER A 278 -25.07 7.24 -19.77
C SER A 278 -25.38 8.10 -20.99
N MET A 279 -24.72 9.27 -21.09
CA MET A 279 -24.79 10.19 -22.23
C MET A 279 -23.41 10.80 -22.49
N PRO A 280 -23.02 11.11 -23.74
CA PRO A 280 -21.98 12.09 -24.01
C PRO A 280 -22.32 13.42 -23.34
N ASN A 281 -21.36 13.95 -22.59
CA ASN A 281 -21.56 15.09 -21.71
C ASN A 281 -21.45 16.43 -22.45
N TYR A 282 -22.42 16.70 -23.33
CA TYR A 282 -22.51 17.95 -24.09
C TYR A 282 -22.53 19.22 -23.21
N PRO A 283 -23.23 19.28 -22.07
CA PRO A 283 -23.21 20.45 -21.20
C PRO A 283 -21.79 20.82 -20.72
N ILE A 284 -21.00 19.83 -20.31
CA ILE A 284 -19.61 20.04 -19.90
C ILE A 284 -18.70 20.32 -21.11
N TYR A 285 -18.89 19.63 -22.24
CA TYR A 285 -18.16 19.91 -23.48
C TYR A 285 -18.25 21.40 -23.83
N TYR A 286 -19.47 21.96 -23.85
CA TYR A 286 -19.67 23.35 -24.23
C TYR A 286 -19.07 24.34 -23.24
N ALA A 287 -19.21 24.09 -21.93
CA ALA A 287 -18.60 24.92 -20.89
C ALA A 287 -17.06 24.89 -20.97
N MET A 288 -16.49 23.71 -21.24
CA MET A 288 -15.05 23.52 -21.41
C MET A 288 -14.53 24.26 -22.65
N ILE A 289 -15.21 24.14 -23.79
CA ILE A 289 -14.83 24.86 -25.01
C ILE A 289 -14.94 26.37 -24.79
N ASP A 290 -16.00 26.86 -24.16
CA ASP A 290 -16.18 28.29 -23.88
C ASP A 290 -15.09 28.82 -22.93
N ALA A 291 -14.65 28.03 -21.95
CA ALA A 291 -13.55 28.38 -21.04
C ALA A 291 -12.19 28.54 -21.75
N PHE A 292 -11.82 27.56 -22.60
CA PHE A 292 -10.48 27.51 -23.19
C PHE A 292 -10.37 28.14 -24.58
N THR A 293 -11.48 28.38 -25.29
CA THR A 293 -11.45 29.00 -26.64
C THR A 293 -12.09 30.38 -26.69
N LYS A 294 -12.99 30.72 -25.75
CA LYS A 294 -13.67 32.03 -25.69
C LYS A 294 -13.31 32.85 -24.44
N GLY A 295 -12.49 32.30 -23.55
CA GLY A 295 -12.01 32.98 -22.35
C GLY A 295 -13.00 33.03 -21.19
N ASN A 296 -14.14 32.32 -21.26
CA ASN A 296 -15.14 32.30 -20.18
C ASN A 296 -14.82 31.22 -19.13
N VAL A 297 -13.72 31.42 -18.37
CA VAL A 297 -13.20 30.39 -17.45
C VAL A 297 -14.15 30.00 -16.32
N SER A 298 -15.03 30.93 -15.91
CA SER A 298 -15.97 30.68 -14.80
C SER A 298 -17.10 29.71 -15.17
N GLU A 299 -17.40 29.53 -16.47
CA GLU A 299 -18.51 28.68 -16.91
C GLU A 299 -18.28 27.21 -16.59
N LEU A 300 -17.05 26.73 -16.78
CA LEU A 300 -16.70 25.32 -16.54
C LEU A 300 -16.92 24.87 -15.08
N PRO A 301 -16.32 25.51 -14.05
CA PRO A 301 -16.58 25.10 -12.67
C PRO A 301 -18.04 25.27 -12.24
N ASN A 302 -18.74 26.29 -12.76
CA ASN A 302 -20.18 26.45 -12.50
C ASN A 302 -20.97 25.26 -13.04
N GLN A 303 -20.70 24.85 -14.28
CA GLN A 303 -21.40 23.75 -14.91
C GLN A 303 -21.08 22.40 -14.26
N VAL A 304 -19.84 22.21 -13.78
CA VAL A 304 -19.46 21.05 -12.97
C VAL A 304 -20.33 20.95 -11.71
N GLU A 305 -20.51 22.05 -10.97
CA GLU A 305 -21.34 22.03 -9.75
C GLU A 305 -22.83 21.88 -10.06
N VAL A 306 -23.34 22.47 -11.15
CA VAL A 306 -24.75 22.28 -11.57
C VAL A 306 -25.01 20.81 -11.91
N MET A 307 -24.15 20.21 -12.72
CA MET A 307 -24.30 18.82 -13.17
C MET A 307 -24.18 17.82 -12.02
N LYS A 308 -23.26 18.05 -11.10
CA LYS A 308 -23.07 17.23 -9.89
C LYS A 308 -24.36 17.09 -9.05
N ASN A 309 -25.18 18.14 -9.02
CA ASN A 309 -26.43 18.16 -8.26
C ASN A 309 -27.63 17.66 -9.06
N ALA A 310 -27.65 17.88 -10.38
CA ALA A 310 -28.80 17.55 -11.23
C ALA A 310 -28.78 16.11 -11.76
N CYS A 311 -27.60 15.56 -12.07
CA CYS A 311 -27.47 14.25 -12.67
C CYS A 311 -27.41 13.13 -11.62
N PRO A 312 -28.06 11.98 -11.85
CA PRO A 312 -28.03 10.86 -10.92
C PRO A 312 -26.64 10.22 -10.80
N ASP A 313 -25.83 10.19 -11.87
CA ASP A 313 -24.50 9.57 -11.86
C ASP A 313 -23.57 10.19 -12.91
N VAL A 314 -22.92 11.30 -12.57
CA VAL A 314 -21.95 11.96 -13.47
C VAL A 314 -20.78 11.04 -13.84
N ALA A 315 -20.39 10.13 -12.93
CA ALA A 315 -19.30 9.19 -13.19
C ALA A 315 -19.63 8.16 -14.29
N ALA A 316 -20.91 7.91 -14.56
CA ALA A 316 -21.37 7.05 -15.65
C ALA A 316 -21.46 7.76 -17.02
N MET A 317 -21.38 9.10 -17.08
CA MET A 317 -21.45 9.85 -18.34
C MET A 317 -20.17 9.70 -19.18
N VAL A 318 -20.26 9.94 -20.48
CA VAL A 318 -19.07 9.97 -21.36
C VAL A 318 -18.55 11.40 -21.47
N SER A 319 -17.36 11.64 -20.93
CA SER A 319 -16.71 12.95 -20.96
C SER A 319 -15.79 13.04 -22.17
N PHE A 320 -15.99 14.04 -23.03
CA PHE A 320 -15.29 14.15 -24.30
C PHE A 320 -15.00 15.62 -24.65
N SER A 321 -14.03 15.82 -25.53
CA SER A 321 -13.64 17.14 -26.05
C SER A 321 -13.69 17.26 -27.57
N GLU A 322 -13.70 16.12 -28.27
CA GLU A 322 -13.92 16.03 -29.71
C GLU A 322 -14.76 14.78 -29.99
N ASN A 323 -15.54 14.83 -31.06
CA ASN A 323 -16.20 13.68 -31.68
C ASN A 323 -16.30 13.92 -33.19
N HIS A 324 -16.88 12.98 -33.92
CA HIS A 324 -16.99 13.04 -35.37
C HIS A 324 -18.06 14.01 -35.91
N ASP A 325 -18.85 14.67 -35.06
CA ASP A 325 -19.92 15.60 -35.44
C ASP A 325 -19.62 17.05 -35.07
N LEU A 326 -18.55 17.28 -34.31
CA LEU A 326 -18.15 18.60 -33.85
C LEU A 326 -16.85 19.04 -34.53
N GLN A 327 -16.64 20.35 -34.52
CA GLN A 327 -15.42 20.99 -35.00
C GLN A 327 -14.21 20.56 -34.15
N ARG A 328 -13.05 20.33 -34.78
CA ARG A 328 -11.80 19.99 -34.09
C ARG A 328 -11.34 21.16 -33.22
N ILE A 329 -10.76 20.87 -32.06
CA ILE A 329 -10.17 21.89 -31.17
C ILE A 329 -9.08 22.68 -31.90
N ALA A 330 -8.23 21.99 -32.66
CA ALA A 330 -7.14 22.60 -33.42
C ALA A 330 -7.63 23.58 -34.52
N ASN A 331 -8.91 23.48 -34.93
CA ASN A 331 -9.53 24.46 -35.80
C ASN A 331 -10.02 25.69 -35.04
N MET A 332 -10.51 25.51 -33.81
CA MET A 332 -10.93 26.61 -32.93
C MET A 332 -9.73 27.40 -32.40
N THR A 333 -8.65 26.70 -32.05
CA THR A 333 -7.38 27.27 -31.58
C THR A 333 -6.21 26.38 -31.96
N SER A 334 -5.16 26.96 -32.56
CA SER A 334 -3.90 26.26 -32.85
C SER A 334 -2.93 26.25 -31.66
N ASP A 335 -3.32 26.81 -30.52
CA ASP A 335 -2.49 26.88 -29.32
C ASP A 335 -2.43 25.52 -28.62
N LEU A 336 -1.22 24.95 -28.59
CA LEU A 336 -1.01 23.61 -28.04
C LEU A 336 -1.26 23.56 -26.52
N SER A 337 -0.96 24.63 -25.78
CA SER A 337 -1.22 24.68 -24.34
C SER A 337 -2.72 24.63 -24.05
N LEU A 338 -3.54 25.35 -24.82
CA LEU A 338 -5.00 25.28 -24.70
C LEU A 338 -5.53 23.87 -24.99
N ALA A 339 -5.02 23.21 -26.03
CA ALA A 339 -5.37 21.81 -26.32
C ALA A 339 -4.97 20.85 -25.18
N LYS A 340 -3.80 21.05 -24.56
CA LYS A 340 -3.37 20.25 -23.40
C LYS A 340 -4.29 20.43 -22.19
N ASN A 341 -4.76 21.64 -21.92
CA ASN A 341 -5.70 21.90 -20.82
C ASN A 341 -7.05 21.20 -21.05
N ILE A 342 -7.59 21.28 -22.27
CA ILE A 342 -8.84 20.60 -22.65
C ILE A 342 -8.72 19.07 -22.48
N ILE A 343 -7.62 18.47 -22.96
CA ILE A 343 -7.38 17.02 -22.82
C ILE A 343 -7.19 16.63 -21.35
N THR A 344 -6.46 17.45 -20.58
CA THR A 344 -6.22 17.20 -19.15
C THR A 344 -7.53 17.16 -18.38
N PHE A 345 -8.42 18.13 -18.61
CA PHE A 345 -9.75 18.13 -18.01
C PHE A 345 -10.54 16.90 -18.47
N THR A 346 -10.61 16.63 -19.77
CA THR A 346 -11.40 15.52 -20.33
C THR A 346 -11.03 14.16 -19.74
N LEU A 347 -9.73 13.87 -19.57
CA LEU A 347 -9.26 12.57 -19.06
C LEU A 347 -9.36 12.42 -17.54
N LEU A 348 -9.31 13.51 -16.78
CA LEU A 348 -9.25 13.46 -15.32
C LEU A 348 -10.53 13.93 -14.61
N PHE A 349 -11.48 14.52 -15.35
CA PHE A 349 -12.82 14.86 -14.87
C PHE A 349 -13.67 13.60 -14.58
N ASP A 350 -14.85 13.81 -14.01
CA ASP A 350 -15.87 12.79 -13.81
C ASP A 350 -16.33 12.20 -15.16
N GLY A 351 -16.74 10.93 -15.13
CA GLY A 351 -17.20 10.22 -16.31
C GLY A 351 -16.18 9.21 -16.85
N ILE A 352 -16.59 8.59 -17.95
CA ILE A 352 -15.84 7.70 -18.82
C ILE A 352 -15.21 8.56 -19.92
N PRO A 353 -13.90 8.83 -19.90
CA PRO A 353 -13.30 9.71 -20.88
C PRO A 353 -13.31 9.08 -22.27
N MET A 354 -13.68 9.85 -23.29
CA MET A 354 -13.66 9.46 -24.69
C MET A 354 -12.86 10.47 -25.53
N LEU A 355 -11.91 9.96 -26.30
CA LEU A 355 -11.06 10.75 -27.19
C LEU A 355 -11.28 10.34 -28.64
N TYR A 356 -11.50 11.30 -29.53
CA TYR A 356 -11.70 11.05 -30.96
C TYR A 356 -10.36 11.00 -31.72
N GLN A 357 -10.24 10.05 -32.64
CA GLN A 357 -9.01 9.83 -33.41
C GLN A 357 -8.47 11.12 -34.04
N GLY A 358 -7.17 11.33 -33.96
CA GLY A 358 -6.49 12.47 -34.54
C GLY A 358 -6.33 13.66 -33.60
N GLN A 359 -7.07 13.70 -32.48
CA GLN A 359 -6.89 14.74 -31.46
C GLN A 359 -5.46 14.69 -30.87
N GLU A 360 -4.92 13.49 -30.67
CA GLU A 360 -3.55 13.25 -30.22
C GLU A 360 -2.47 13.68 -31.24
N GLN A 361 -2.88 13.86 -32.49
CA GLN A 361 -2.06 14.36 -33.61
C GLN A 361 -2.39 15.82 -33.97
N HIS A 362 -3.31 16.46 -33.23
CA HIS A 362 -3.71 17.86 -33.41
C HIS A 362 -4.29 18.16 -34.80
N LEU A 363 -5.11 17.25 -35.35
CA LEU A 363 -5.82 17.45 -36.62
C LEU A 363 -6.86 18.58 -36.51
N ASN A 364 -7.05 19.35 -37.59
CA ASN A 364 -7.66 20.70 -37.54
C ASN A 364 -8.85 20.94 -38.48
N GLY A 365 -9.56 19.89 -38.90
CA GLY A 365 -10.79 20.00 -39.68
C GLY A 365 -11.90 20.85 -39.03
N VAL A 366 -12.62 21.62 -39.85
CA VAL A 366 -13.66 22.55 -39.39
C VAL A 366 -14.99 21.87 -39.07
N PHE A 367 -15.53 21.06 -39.98
CA PHE A 367 -16.81 20.37 -39.81
C PHE A 367 -16.89 19.23 -40.82
N ASN A 368 -17.95 18.42 -40.78
CA ASN A 368 -18.17 17.33 -41.72
C ASN A 368 -18.11 17.85 -43.18
N PRO A 369 -17.31 17.24 -44.07
CA PRO A 369 -16.47 16.04 -43.88
C PRO A 369 -15.01 16.31 -43.43
N TRP A 370 -14.56 17.55 -43.35
CA TRP A 370 -13.17 17.93 -43.06
C TRP A 370 -12.66 17.52 -41.67
N ASN A 371 -13.52 17.36 -40.66
CA ASN A 371 -13.18 16.84 -39.32
C ASN A 371 -13.08 15.30 -39.25
N ARG A 372 -13.19 14.60 -40.39
CA ARG A 372 -13.12 13.14 -40.52
C ARG A 372 -11.85 12.71 -41.26
N GLU A 373 -10.73 13.31 -40.87
CA GLU A 373 -9.42 13.08 -41.46
C GLU A 373 -8.91 11.64 -41.26
N ALA A 374 -8.20 11.12 -42.26
CA ALA A 374 -7.51 9.85 -42.17
C ALA A 374 -6.27 9.93 -41.28
N ILE A 375 -6.30 9.24 -40.14
CA ILE A 375 -5.20 9.31 -39.15
C ILE A 375 -3.90 8.67 -39.65
N TRP A 376 -3.95 7.68 -40.55
CA TRP A 376 -2.73 7.03 -41.06
C TRP A 376 -1.77 8.00 -41.77
N LEU A 377 -2.28 9.11 -42.30
CA LEU A 377 -1.47 10.18 -42.91
C LEU A 377 -0.59 10.92 -41.91
N THR A 378 -0.87 10.81 -40.62
CA THR A 378 -0.01 11.34 -39.54
C THR A 378 1.22 10.44 -39.30
N GLY A 379 1.16 9.19 -39.76
CA GLY A 379 2.16 8.16 -39.49
C GLY A 379 2.08 7.56 -38.08
N TYR A 380 0.98 7.79 -37.34
CA TYR A 380 0.77 7.27 -35.98
C TYR A 380 1.90 7.67 -35.01
N LYS A 381 2.32 8.94 -35.06
CA LYS A 381 3.45 9.46 -34.28
C LYS A 381 3.21 9.35 -32.77
N THR A 382 3.87 8.40 -32.14
CA THR A 382 3.83 8.23 -30.67
C THR A 382 4.71 9.24 -29.94
N ASP A 383 5.55 9.98 -30.66
CA ASP A 383 6.39 11.03 -30.09
C ASP A 383 5.69 12.40 -30.02
N ALA A 384 4.50 12.52 -30.63
CA ALA A 384 3.66 13.71 -30.62
C ALA A 384 3.35 14.17 -29.19
N VAL A 385 3.28 15.50 -29.00
CA VAL A 385 3.13 16.12 -27.68
C VAL A 385 1.84 15.68 -26.99
N LEU A 386 0.72 15.67 -27.72
CA LEU A 386 -0.58 15.30 -27.15
C LEU A 386 -0.68 13.78 -26.93
N TYR A 387 -0.08 12.94 -27.78
CA TYR A 387 0.04 11.50 -27.54
C TYR A 387 0.69 11.18 -26.19
N LYS A 388 1.85 11.79 -25.89
CA LYS A 388 2.56 11.59 -24.61
C LYS A 388 1.77 12.12 -23.42
N LEU A 389 1.09 13.25 -23.59
CA LEU A 389 0.22 13.81 -22.56
C LEU A 389 -0.91 12.83 -22.24
N ILE A 390 -1.64 12.34 -23.24
CA ILE A 390 -2.74 11.39 -23.08
C ILE A 390 -2.26 10.11 -22.39
N ALA A 391 -1.11 9.57 -22.81
CA ALA A 391 -0.49 8.41 -22.17
C ALA A 391 -0.22 8.65 -20.67
N THR A 392 0.32 9.81 -20.33
CA THR A 392 0.59 10.19 -18.94
C THR A 392 -0.70 10.33 -18.13
N LEU A 393 -1.72 10.96 -18.70
CA LEU A 393 -3.00 11.23 -18.04
C LEU A 393 -3.81 9.93 -17.79
N ASN A 394 -3.91 9.05 -18.78
CA ASN A 394 -4.49 7.72 -18.58
C ASN A 394 -3.68 6.92 -17.55
N GLY A 395 -2.34 7.05 -17.57
CA GLY A 395 -1.44 6.44 -16.60
C GLY A 395 -1.76 6.84 -15.16
N ILE A 396 -1.86 8.15 -14.87
CA ILE A 396 -2.17 8.62 -13.52
C ILE A 396 -3.62 8.30 -13.11
N ARG A 397 -4.59 8.39 -14.04
CA ARG A 397 -6.00 8.00 -13.76
C ARG A 397 -6.09 6.53 -13.32
N LYS A 398 -5.48 5.63 -14.09
CA LYS A 398 -5.45 4.19 -13.81
C LYS A 398 -4.72 3.89 -12.50
N HIS A 399 -3.65 4.63 -12.23
CA HIS A 399 -2.88 4.52 -11.00
C HIS A 399 -3.69 4.95 -9.77
N ALA A 400 -4.36 6.11 -9.83
CA ALA A 400 -5.24 6.58 -8.77
C ALA A 400 -6.37 5.59 -8.48
N TYR A 401 -7.02 5.04 -9.53
CA TYR A 401 -8.02 3.98 -9.39
C TYR A 401 -7.46 2.68 -8.79
N THR A 402 -6.22 2.30 -9.13
CA THR A 402 -5.58 1.10 -8.57
C THR A 402 -5.29 1.24 -7.08
N LEU A 403 -4.97 2.45 -6.63
CA LEU A 403 -4.74 2.77 -5.21
C LEU A 403 -6.04 2.91 -4.41
N ASP A 404 -7.10 3.41 -5.05
CA ASP A 404 -8.41 3.55 -4.46
C ASP A 404 -9.49 3.35 -5.53
N ALA A 405 -10.19 2.21 -5.47
CA ALA A 405 -11.28 1.92 -6.39
C ALA A 405 -12.42 2.96 -6.30
N GLY A 406 -12.54 3.68 -5.18
CA GLY A 406 -13.51 4.77 -5.02
C GLY A 406 -13.15 6.05 -5.79
N TYR A 407 -11.95 6.15 -6.36
CA TYR A 407 -11.52 7.33 -7.13
C TYR A 407 -12.48 7.66 -8.29
N VAL A 408 -12.99 6.65 -8.98
CA VAL A 408 -13.86 6.83 -10.16
C VAL A 408 -15.22 7.40 -9.77
N ASP A 409 -15.78 6.95 -8.65
CA ASP A 409 -17.08 7.39 -8.12
C ASP A 409 -16.99 8.67 -7.27
N THR A 410 -15.77 9.09 -6.90
CA THR A 410 -15.60 10.36 -6.19
C THR A 410 -15.82 11.52 -7.15
N GLN A 411 -16.75 12.41 -6.85
CA GLN A 411 -17.05 13.57 -7.69
C GLN A 411 -15.89 14.57 -7.71
N THR A 412 -15.70 15.22 -8.85
CA THR A 412 -14.74 16.31 -9.03
C THR A 412 -15.29 17.58 -8.37
N HIS A 413 -14.43 18.34 -7.70
CA HIS A 413 -14.79 19.61 -7.06
C HIS A 413 -13.86 20.72 -7.52
N SER A 414 -14.43 21.90 -7.81
CA SER A 414 -13.61 23.10 -8.01
C SER A 414 -13.01 23.53 -6.66
N ILE A 415 -11.69 23.72 -6.63
CA ILE A 415 -10.96 24.20 -5.45
C ILE A 415 -10.36 25.60 -5.68
N PHE A 416 -10.33 26.08 -6.93
CA PHE A 416 -9.88 27.43 -7.26
C PHE A 416 -10.44 27.89 -8.60
N THR A 417 -10.85 29.16 -8.66
CA THR A 417 -11.21 29.86 -9.89
C THR A 417 -10.55 31.24 -9.87
N GLY A 418 -9.57 31.45 -10.74
CA GLY A 418 -8.86 32.71 -10.94
C GLY A 418 -9.39 33.51 -12.14
N GLY A 419 -8.60 34.48 -12.60
CA GLY A 419 -8.91 35.23 -13.82
C GLY A 419 -8.66 34.41 -15.09
N SER A 420 -7.71 33.48 -15.02
CA SER A 420 -7.36 32.56 -16.11
C SER A 420 -7.16 31.11 -15.67
N GLU A 421 -7.04 30.88 -14.36
CA GLU A 421 -6.70 29.59 -13.76
C GLU A 421 -7.93 28.88 -13.22
N LEU A 422 -7.96 27.57 -13.36
CA LEU A 422 -8.95 26.69 -12.74
C LEU A 422 -8.23 25.57 -12.01
N ALA A 423 -8.66 25.23 -10.80
CA ALA A 423 -8.16 24.05 -10.11
C ALA A 423 -9.30 23.16 -9.67
N PHE A 424 -9.13 21.86 -9.89
CA PHE A 424 -10.09 20.83 -9.51
C PHE A 424 -9.41 19.73 -8.70
N SER A 425 -10.14 19.14 -7.76
CA SER A 425 -9.71 17.98 -6.99
C SER A 425 -10.65 16.81 -7.23
N LYS A 426 -10.10 15.61 -7.44
CA LYS A 426 -10.85 14.36 -7.57
C LYS A 426 -10.19 13.24 -6.77
N GLY A 427 -10.98 12.47 -6.03
CA GLY A 427 -10.53 11.36 -5.18
C GLY A 427 -10.52 11.71 -3.69
N VAL A 428 -10.26 10.70 -2.87
CA VAL A 428 -10.27 10.81 -1.40
C VAL A 428 -9.06 11.60 -0.91
N GLU A 429 -9.28 12.39 0.14
CA GLU A 429 -8.24 13.15 0.82
C GLU A 429 -6.98 12.31 1.17
N GLY A 430 -5.80 12.86 0.93
CA GLY A 430 -4.51 12.19 1.01
C GLY A 430 -4.15 11.33 -0.21
N ARG A 431 -5.09 11.07 -1.12
CA ARG A 431 -4.93 10.24 -2.34
C ARG A 431 -5.55 10.86 -3.59
N GLN A 432 -6.00 12.11 -3.51
CA GLN A 432 -6.65 12.85 -4.58
C GLN A 432 -5.66 13.26 -5.67
N VAL A 433 -6.17 13.39 -6.89
CA VAL A 433 -5.51 14.04 -8.02
C VAL A 433 -5.97 15.49 -8.06
N ILE A 434 -5.03 16.43 -8.13
CA ILE A 434 -5.33 17.85 -8.33
C ILE A 434 -4.98 18.23 -9.76
N MET A 435 -5.96 18.74 -10.50
CA MET A 435 -5.82 19.27 -11.85
C MET A 435 -5.74 20.78 -11.79
N LEU A 436 -4.69 21.37 -12.36
CA LEU A 436 -4.51 22.82 -12.47
C LEU A 436 -4.48 23.17 -13.95
N LEU A 437 -5.39 24.04 -14.36
CA LEU A 437 -5.63 24.40 -15.75
C LEU A 437 -5.49 25.92 -15.94
N SER A 438 -5.19 26.34 -17.16
CA SER A 438 -5.06 27.75 -17.52
C SER A 438 -5.58 28.03 -18.93
N ASN A 439 -6.25 29.17 -19.12
CA ASN A 439 -6.66 29.65 -20.44
C ASN A 439 -5.67 30.66 -21.07
N GLN A 440 -4.49 30.88 -20.48
CA GLN A 440 -3.54 31.89 -20.99
C GLN A 440 -2.85 31.48 -22.31
N GLY A 441 -2.85 30.18 -22.65
CA GLY A 441 -2.16 29.64 -23.82
C GLY A 441 -0.63 29.77 -23.75
N THR A 442 0.05 29.42 -24.84
CA THR A 442 1.52 29.40 -24.96
C THR A 442 2.20 30.76 -24.72
N GLN A 443 1.45 31.87 -24.83
CA GLN A 443 1.94 33.24 -24.60
C GLN A 443 1.80 33.68 -23.13
N GLY A 444 1.25 32.84 -22.26
CA GLY A 444 1.18 33.11 -20.82
C GLY A 444 2.58 33.30 -20.21
N LYS A 445 2.73 34.31 -19.38
CA LYS A 445 4.01 34.60 -18.69
C LYS A 445 4.17 33.71 -17.46
N PRO A 446 5.39 33.48 -16.96
CA PRO A 446 5.59 32.77 -15.70
C PRO A 446 4.96 33.51 -14.52
N TYR A 447 4.29 32.79 -13.62
CA TYR A 447 3.81 33.28 -12.34
C TYR A 447 3.72 32.13 -11.33
N THR A 448 3.61 32.45 -10.04
CA THR A 448 3.36 31.45 -8.99
C THR A 448 1.91 31.53 -8.56
N LEU A 449 1.24 30.39 -8.56
CA LEU A 449 -0.13 30.23 -8.08
C LEU A 449 -0.09 29.58 -6.68
N THR A 450 -0.67 30.24 -5.69
CA THR A 450 -0.83 29.67 -4.34
C THR A 450 -2.24 29.10 -4.20
N LEU A 451 -2.33 27.82 -3.85
CA LEU A 451 -3.58 27.08 -3.75
C LEU A 451 -3.75 26.49 -2.36
N GLN A 452 -4.94 26.69 -1.81
CA GLN A 452 -5.40 25.95 -0.64
C GLN A 452 -5.76 24.53 -1.07
N VAL A 453 -5.18 23.53 -0.40
CA VAL A 453 -5.39 22.12 -0.74
C VAL A 453 -5.73 21.30 0.50
N SER A 454 -6.44 20.20 0.29
CA SER A 454 -6.80 19.26 1.36
C SER A 454 -5.70 18.25 1.68
N PHE A 455 -4.45 18.53 1.33
CA PHE A 455 -3.32 17.70 1.77
C PHE A 455 -2.81 18.21 3.12
N ASN A 456 -2.31 17.29 3.96
CA ASN A 456 -1.68 17.67 5.23
C ASN A 456 -0.39 18.47 4.99
N ALA A 457 -0.07 19.39 5.90
CA ALA A 457 1.21 20.10 5.91
C ALA A 457 2.40 19.13 5.84
N GLY A 458 3.42 19.47 5.05
CA GLY A 458 4.59 18.63 4.80
C GLY A 458 4.35 17.46 3.84
N THR A 459 3.15 17.31 3.26
CA THR A 459 2.91 16.31 2.22
C THR A 459 3.67 16.69 0.96
N ALA A 460 4.59 15.82 0.53
CA ALA A 460 5.24 15.94 -0.76
C ALA A 460 4.30 15.50 -1.89
N VAL A 461 4.10 16.37 -2.86
CA VAL A 461 3.33 16.11 -4.09
C VAL A 461 4.22 16.31 -5.30
N THR A 462 3.95 15.56 -6.37
CA THR A 462 4.69 15.65 -7.63
C THR A 462 3.71 16.04 -8.73
N ASP A 463 4.08 17.05 -9.53
CA ASP A 463 3.44 17.27 -10.81
C ASP A 463 3.85 16.15 -11.77
N VAL A 464 2.88 15.33 -12.16
CA VAL A 464 3.11 14.14 -12.98
C VAL A 464 3.44 14.48 -14.43
N LEU A 465 3.17 15.73 -14.87
CA LEU A 465 3.41 16.15 -16.25
C LEU A 465 4.85 16.60 -16.50
N ASN A 466 5.52 17.20 -15.50
CA ASN A 466 6.91 17.67 -15.60
C ASN A 466 7.86 17.09 -14.53
N CYS A 467 7.35 16.20 -13.67
CA CYS A 467 8.06 15.54 -12.57
C CYS A 467 8.59 16.49 -11.47
N LYS A 468 8.12 17.74 -11.40
CA LYS A 468 8.53 18.68 -10.36
C LYS A 468 7.83 18.38 -9.05
N ALA A 469 8.60 18.34 -7.96
CA ALA A 469 8.08 18.12 -6.62
C ALA A 469 7.75 19.45 -5.94
N TYR A 470 6.66 19.44 -5.16
CA TYR A 470 6.21 20.53 -4.29
C TYR A 470 5.91 19.95 -2.91
N SER A 471 5.89 20.80 -1.89
CA SER A 471 5.48 20.42 -0.54
C SER A 471 4.41 21.36 -0.05
N VAL A 472 3.38 20.79 0.58
CA VAL A 472 2.35 21.57 1.27
C VAL A 472 3.00 22.26 2.46
N ASP A 473 2.78 23.56 2.60
CA ASP A 473 3.33 24.33 3.71
C ASP A 473 2.55 24.13 5.03
N GLU A 474 2.99 24.79 6.10
CA GLU A 474 2.34 24.71 7.42
C GLU A 474 0.92 25.29 7.46
N ARG A 475 0.50 26.02 6.42
CA ARG A 475 -0.83 26.62 6.28
C ARG A 475 -1.77 25.79 5.39
N GLY A 476 -1.31 24.66 4.85
CA GLY A 476 -2.09 23.85 3.91
C GLY A 476 -2.06 24.38 2.47
N GLU A 477 -1.09 25.24 2.14
CA GLU A 477 -0.97 25.84 0.81
C GLU A 477 0.09 25.16 -0.04
N LEU A 478 -0.15 25.11 -1.36
CA LEU A 478 0.84 24.78 -2.37
C LEU A 478 1.14 26.02 -3.22
N SER A 479 2.41 26.43 -3.26
CA SER A 479 2.89 27.42 -4.22
C SER A 479 3.46 26.72 -5.45
N ILE A 480 2.74 26.83 -6.56
CA ILE A 480 3.03 26.10 -7.80
C ILE A 480 3.43 27.07 -8.90
N ASP A 481 4.54 26.75 -9.57
CA ASP A 481 5.01 27.53 -10.72
C ASP A 481 4.19 27.21 -11.98
N MET A 482 3.52 28.23 -12.48
CA MET A 482 2.75 28.22 -13.72
C MET A 482 3.54 28.97 -14.79
N ASP A 483 3.53 28.46 -16.01
CA ASP A 483 4.20 29.10 -17.15
C ASP A 483 3.59 28.59 -18.47
N GLN A 484 3.63 29.41 -19.52
CA GLN A 484 3.20 29.09 -20.89
C GLN A 484 1.78 28.52 -20.99
N GLY A 485 0.91 28.86 -20.04
CA GLY A 485 -0.46 28.35 -19.96
C GLY A 485 -0.56 26.82 -19.84
N GLU A 486 0.54 26.13 -19.48
CA GLU A 486 0.59 24.67 -19.40
C GLU A 486 -0.20 24.16 -18.17
N PRO A 487 -0.92 23.02 -18.29
CA PRO A 487 -1.57 22.41 -17.14
C PRO A 487 -0.56 21.84 -16.14
N ARG A 488 -1.01 21.56 -14.92
CA ARG A 488 -0.28 20.76 -13.92
C ARG A 488 -1.22 19.70 -13.36
N VAL A 489 -0.68 18.53 -13.03
CA VAL A 489 -1.45 17.46 -12.40
C VAL A 489 -0.67 16.95 -11.19
N LEU A 490 -1.14 17.28 -9.99
CA LEU A 490 -0.43 16.97 -8.75
C LEU A 490 -0.96 15.69 -8.12
N PHE A 491 -0.04 14.82 -7.68
CA PHE A 491 -0.35 13.60 -6.96
C PHE A 491 0.67 13.34 -5.84
N PRO A 492 0.30 12.71 -4.70
CA PRO A 492 1.22 12.46 -3.60
C PRO A 492 2.46 11.67 -4.04
N THR A 493 3.65 12.22 -3.83
CA THR A 493 4.92 11.65 -4.30
C THR A 493 5.15 10.24 -3.78
N LYS A 494 4.76 9.97 -2.52
CA LYS A 494 4.87 8.65 -1.89
C LYS A 494 4.00 7.60 -2.56
N LEU A 495 2.90 8.02 -3.18
CA LEU A 495 1.95 7.12 -3.83
C LEU A 495 2.22 6.96 -5.32
N MET A 496 3.03 7.81 -5.94
CA MET A 496 3.28 7.82 -7.40
C MET A 496 3.83 6.50 -7.96
N ASN A 497 4.28 5.54 -7.16
CA ASN A 497 4.71 4.22 -7.62
C ASN A 497 4.80 3.19 -6.49
N GLY A 498 4.35 1.96 -6.77
CA GLY A 498 4.91 0.71 -6.21
C GLY A 498 6.35 0.49 -6.68
N LYS A 499 7.20 1.50 -6.44
CA LYS A 499 8.64 1.52 -6.73
C LYS A 499 9.34 0.33 -6.12
N ALA A 500 8.79 -0.22 -5.04
CA ALA A 500 9.33 -1.36 -4.34
C ALA A 500 9.42 -2.65 -5.18
N ALA A 501 8.72 -2.77 -6.32
CA ALA A 501 8.61 -4.03 -7.06
C ALA A 501 9.17 -4.00 -8.50
N ARG A 502 9.80 -2.90 -8.93
CA ARG A 502 10.49 -2.80 -10.23
C ARG A 502 11.99 -2.71 -10.02
N ASN A 503 12.75 -3.37 -10.88
CA ASN A 503 14.22 -3.45 -10.78
C ASN A 503 14.68 -3.86 -9.37
N LEU A 504 13.98 -4.84 -8.77
CA LEU A 504 14.27 -5.35 -7.44
C LEU A 504 15.75 -5.70 -7.30
N ASP A 505 16.35 -6.24 -8.36
CA ASP A 505 17.75 -6.62 -8.50
C ASP A 505 18.75 -5.46 -8.43
N GLN A 506 18.29 -4.22 -8.61
CA GLN A 506 19.09 -3.00 -8.56
C GLN A 506 18.95 -2.28 -7.21
N LEU A 507 18.00 -2.68 -6.35
CA LEU A 507 17.80 -2.05 -5.05
C LEU A 507 18.79 -2.61 -4.01
N PRO A 508 19.24 -1.81 -3.03
CA PRO A 508 20.13 -2.28 -1.96
C PRO A 508 19.58 -3.49 -1.19
N SER A 509 18.25 -3.64 -1.13
CA SER A 509 17.58 -4.76 -0.47
C SER A 509 17.77 -6.11 -1.17
N TRP A 510 18.21 -6.12 -2.45
CA TRP A 510 18.46 -7.33 -3.21
C TRP A 510 19.62 -8.17 -2.68
N THR A 511 20.67 -7.49 -2.23
CA THR A 511 21.92 -8.09 -1.74
C THR A 511 22.08 -7.95 -0.23
N ALA A 512 21.01 -7.52 0.47
CA ALA A 512 21.01 -7.32 1.91
C ALA A 512 21.42 -8.60 2.68
N PRO A 513 22.13 -8.44 3.82
CA PRO A 513 22.56 -9.54 4.69
C PRO A 513 21.37 -10.31 5.28
N ASP A 514 21.65 -11.44 5.94
CA ASP A 514 20.58 -12.24 6.53
C ASP A 514 19.97 -11.51 7.73
N ASN A 515 18.65 -11.58 7.85
CA ASN A 515 17.94 -10.94 8.96
C ASN A 515 18.49 -11.46 10.27
N THR A 516 18.75 -10.55 11.21
CA THR A 516 19.21 -10.90 12.56
C THR A 516 18.05 -10.88 13.56
N LEU A 517 18.14 -11.69 14.62
CA LEU A 517 17.16 -11.77 15.70
C LEU A 517 17.82 -11.83 17.08
N ILE A 518 17.36 -10.98 18.01
CA ILE A 518 17.74 -11.00 19.42
C ILE A 518 16.68 -11.76 20.23
N LEU A 519 17.09 -12.51 21.24
CA LEU A 519 16.23 -13.02 22.30
C LEU A 519 16.69 -12.46 23.66
N GLN A 520 15.81 -11.74 24.36
CA GLN A 520 15.96 -11.49 25.80
C GLN A 520 15.73 -12.82 26.52
N ALA A 521 16.80 -13.40 27.06
CA ALA A 521 16.85 -14.78 27.51
C ALA A 521 16.46 -14.96 28.99
N PHE A 522 15.61 -14.09 29.53
CA PHE A 522 15.11 -14.13 30.90
C PHE A 522 13.82 -13.32 31.06
N GLU A 523 13.10 -13.57 32.15
CA GLU A 523 11.99 -12.74 32.63
C GLU A 523 12.15 -12.51 34.14
N TRP A 524 11.41 -11.56 34.72
CA TRP A 524 11.65 -11.08 36.08
C TRP A 524 11.51 -12.17 37.17
N HIS A 525 10.54 -13.08 37.02
CA HIS A 525 10.16 -14.05 38.04
C HIS A 525 10.89 -15.40 37.93
N MET A 526 11.96 -15.46 37.15
CA MET A 526 12.76 -16.67 37.00
C MET A 526 13.24 -17.17 38.37
N PRO A 527 13.23 -18.50 38.62
CA PRO A 527 13.57 -19.03 39.93
C PRO A 527 15.03 -18.75 40.30
N ALA A 528 15.27 -18.38 41.55
CA ALA A 528 16.62 -18.18 42.10
C ALA A 528 17.29 -19.52 42.48
N ASP A 529 17.28 -20.48 41.56
CA ASP A 529 17.78 -21.83 41.80
C ASP A 529 19.20 -22.07 41.26
N ARG A 530 19.84 -21.03 40.70
CA ARG A 530 21.23 -21.05 40.21
C ARG A 530 21.46 -21.96 39.00
N ARG A 531 20.41 -22.22 38.21
CA ARG A 531 20.48 -23.15 37.07
C ARG A 531 20.21 -22.49 35.71
N HIS A 532 20.10 -21.17 35.66
CA HIS A 532 19.69 -20.48 34.44
C HIS A 532 20.73 -20.58 33.32
N TRP A 533 22.03 -20.49 33.64
CA TRP A 533 23.09 -20.74 32.64
C TRP A 533 22.99 -22.12 32.02
N ALA A 534 22.75 -23.16 32.83
CA ALA A 534 22.52 -24.51 32.35
C ALA A 534 21.23 -24.63 31.50
N ARG A 535 20.15 -23.91 31.86
CA ARG A 535 18.91 -23.87 31.05
C ARG A 535 19.16 -23.28 29.67
N LEU A 536 19.82 -22.12 29.62
CA LEU A 536 20.13 -21.46 28.36
C LEU A 536 21.01 -22.36 27.49
N LYS A 537 22.04 -22.99 28.08
CA LYS A 537 22.97 -23.88 27.39
C LYS A 537 22.24 -25.04 26.72
N ALA A 538 21.28 -25.66 27.43
CA ALA A 538 20.47 -26.75 26.91
C ALA A 538 19.52 -26.32 25.77
N ALA A 539 19.01 -25.09 25.81
CA ALA A 539 18.05 -24.57 24.84
C ALA A 539 18.69 -23.95 23.58
N LEU A 540 20.01 -23.72 23.56
CA LEU A 540 20.71 -23.11 22.41
C LEU A 540 20.39 -23.75 21.04
N PRO A 541 20.35 -25.09 20.88
CA PRO A 541 20.01 -25.70 19.59
C PRO A 541 18.59 -25.34 19.12
N GLU A 542 17.64 -25.27 20.05
CA GLU A 542 16.25 -24.88 19.75
C GLU A 542 16.17 -23.40 19.37
N PHE A 543 16.88 -22.53 20.09
CA PHE A 543 17.00 -21.11 19.74
C PHE A 543 17.59 -20.91 18.34
N LYS A 544 18.65 -21.64 17.98
CA LYS A 544 19.21 -21.57 16.63
C LYS A 544 18.21 -22.07 15.58
N ALA A 545 17.47 -23.14 15.87
CA ALA A 545 16.51 -23.73 14.95
C ALA A 545 15.37 -22.76 14.58
N ILE A 546 14.93 -21.93 15.52
CA ILE A 546 13.88 -20.91 15.33
C ILE A 546 14.43 -19.57 14.83
N GLY A 547 15.76 -19.46 14.63
CA GLY A 547 16.40 -18.31 14.01
C GLY A 547 17.01 -17.26 14.94
N VAL A 548 17.25 -17.57 16.22
CA VAL A 548 17.95 -16.64 17.13
C VAL A 548 19.43 -16.59 16.77
N ASP A 549 19.97 -15.38 16.64
CA ASP A 549 21.41 -15.15 16.40
C ASP A 549 22.11 -14.48 17.57
N GLN A 550 21.37 -13.80 18.44
CA GLN A 550 21.93 -13.09 19.58
C GLN A 550 21.09 -13.35 20.84
N LEU A 551 21.77 -13.65 21.95
CA LEU A 551 21.17 -13.81 23.26
C LEU A 551 21.54 -12.64 24.16
N TRP A 552 20.54 -11.87 24.56
CA TRP A 552 20.68 -10.94 25.67
C TRP A 552 20.44 -11.70 26.98
N ILE A 553 21.53 -11.90 27.72
CA ILE A 553 21.50 -12.58 29.02
C ILE A 553 21.35 -11.57 30.16
N PRO A 554 20.74 -11.94 31.31
CA PRO A 554 20.56 -11.03 32.44
C PRO A 554 21.91 -10.62 33.06
N PRO A 555 21.95 -9.60 33.93
CA PRO A 555 23.17 -9.18 34.61
C PRO A 555 23.83 -10.35 35.34
N GLY A 556 25.00 -10.76 34.87
CA GLY A 556 25.70 -11.95 35.37
C GLY A 556 26.73 -11.68 36.48
N CYS A 557 26.90 -10.42 36.87
CA CYS A 557 27.77 -10.01 37.97
C CYS A 557 27.05 -10.12 39.33
N LYS A 558 27.81 -10.15 40.43
CA LYS A 558 27.29 -10.29 41.79
C LYS A 558 26.46 -9.07 42.22
N GLY A 559 25.19 -9.31 42.54
CA GLY A 559 24.29 -8.33 43.18
C GLY A 559 24.43 -8.28 44.70
N MET A 560 23.64 -7.43 45.36
CA MET A 560 23.59 -7.34 46.83
C MET A 560 22.95 -8.56 47.48
N ASP A 561 22.02 -9.22 46.76
CA ASP A 561 21.29 -10.39 47.21
C ASP A 561 21.56 -11.57 46.26
N PRO A 562 21.90 -12.77 46.76
CA PRO A 562 22.16 -13.95 45.93
C PRO A 562 20.92 -14.44 45.16
N SER A 563 19.73 -13.96 45.51
CA SER A 563 18.46 -14.19 44.81
C SER A 563 18.00 -13.01 43.94
N GLY A 564 18.74 -11.89 43.96
CA GLY A 564 18.46 -10.69 43.16
C GLY A 564 18.63 -10.92 41.65
N ASN A 565 17.93 -10.10 40.85
CA ASN A 565 18.02 -10.19 39.39
C ASN A 565 19.34 -9.63 38.82
N GLY A 566 20.12 -8.92 39.64
CA GLY A 566 21.44 -8.40 39.28
C GLY A 566 21.48 -6.91 38.94
N TYR A 567 20.32 -6.24 38.84
CA TYR A 567 20.23 -4.77 38.77
C TYR A 567 20.66 -4.09 40.08
N ASP A 568 20.69 -4.84 41.18
CA ASP A 568 21.25 -4.45 42.47
C ASP A 568 22.78 -4.66 42.52
N ILE A 569 23.51 -4.15 41.52
CA ILE A 569 24.90 -4.52 41.26
C ILE A 569 25.86 -4.19 42.43
N TYR A 570 26.52 -5.20 42.99
CA TYR A 570 27.53 -5.02 44.04
C TYR A 570 28.94 -4.98 43.44
N ASP A 571 29.35 -6.02 42.72
CA ASP A 571 30.72 -6.19 42.21
C ASP A 571 30.75 -6.59 40.74
N LEU A 572 31.23 -5.67 39.89
CA LEU A 572 31.29 -5.85 38.43
C LEU A 572 32.27 -6.96 38.01
N TYR A 573 33.26 -7.30 38.83
CA TYR A 573 34.28 -8.30 38.51
C TYR A 573 33.97 -9.70 39.07
N ASP A 574 32.87 -9.88 39.80
CA ASP A 574 32.46 -11.18 40.35
C ASP A 574 31.33 -11.78 39.50
N LEU A 575 31.67 -12.70 38.60
CA LEU A 575 30.73 -13.39 37.70
C LEU A 575 30.05 -14.62 38.38
N GLY A 576 29.98 -14.63 39.71
CA GLY A 576 29.57 -15.80 40.49
C GLY A 576 30.74 -16.74 40.77
N GLU A 577 31.91 -16.17 41.07
CA GLU A 577 33.19 -16.87 41.30
C GLU A 577 33.63 -16.78 42.76
N PHE A 578 33.32 -15.68 43.44
CA PHE A 578 33.81 -15.40 44.79
C PHE A 578 32.70 -15.51 45.83
N ASP A 579 33.05 -15.94 47.06
CA ASP A 579 32.12 -15.96 48.18
C ASP A 579 31.89 -14.52 48.68
N GLN A 580 30.85 -13.88 48.14
CA GLN A 580 30.45 -12.51 48.43
C GLN A 580 28.93 -12.45 48.54
N LYS A 581 28.42 -11.66 49.49
CA LYS A 581 26.97 -11.47 49.73
C LYS A 581 26.21 -12.79 49.98
N GLY A 582 26.87 -13.75 50.63
CA GLY A 582 26.22 -14.99 51.11
C GLY A 582 26.12 -16.12 50.09
N ALA A 583 26.70 -15.97 48.89
CA ALA A 583 26.85 -17.07 47.94
C ALA A 583 28.03 -16.86 46.98
N VAL A 584 28.61 -17.97 46.49
CA VAL A 584 29.56 -17.95 45.38
C VAL A 584 28.84 -17.58 44.08
N SER A 585 27.84 -18.38 43.68
CA SER A 585 27.05 -18.17 42.47
C SER A 585 26.18 -16.91 42.55
N THR A 586 25.87 -16.33 41.39
CA THR A 586 24.75 -15.38 41.26
C THR A 586 23.40 -16.13 41.28
N LYS A 587 22.29 -15.40 41.17
CA LYS A 587 20.96 -15.98 40.94
C LYS A 587 20.95 -16.99 39.78
N TRP A 588 21.75 -16.71 38.76
CA TRP A 588 21.72 -17.39 37.46
C TRP A 588 22.60 -18.63 37.41
N GLY A 589 23.71 -18.64 38.13
CA GLY A 589 24.66 -19.76 38.18
C GLY A 589 26.08 -19.32 38.56
N THR A 590 27.04 -20.21 38.34
CA THR A 590 28.47 -19.96 38.56
C THR A 590 29.16 -19.41 37.31
N ARG A 591 30.34 -18.82 37.47
CA ARG A 591 31.19 -18.37 36.34
C ARG A 591 31.48 -19.49 35.34
N GLN A 592 31.80 -20.70 35.81
CA GLN A 592 32.11 -21.82 34.92
C GLN A 592 30.91 -22.20 34.05
N GLU A 593 29.69 -22.21 34.61
CA GLU A 593 28.48 -22.51 33.84
C GLU A 593 28.15 -21.43 32.79
N LEU A 594 28.49 -20.17 33.10
CA LEU A 594 28.39 -19.06 32.16
C LEU A 594 29.39 -19.21 31.00
N GLU A 595 30.66 -19.49 31.29
CA GLU A 595 31.69 -19.75 30.26
C GLU A 595 31.31 -20.94 29.37
N ASP A 596 30.78 -22.00 29.97
CA ASP A 596 30.24 -23.18 29.28
C ASP A 596 29.08 -22.84 28.33
N LEU A 597 28.15 -21.99 28.76
CA LEU A 597 27.04 -21.48 27.94
C LEU A 597 27.58 -20.72 26.73
N ILE A 598 28.52 -19.80 26.96
CA ILE A 598 29.09 -18.94 25.93
C ILE A 598 29.86 -19.76 24.90
N CYS A 599 30.67 -20.73 25.35
CA CYS A 599 31.40 -21.63 24.47
C CYS A 599 30.46 -22.39 23.52
N GLN A 600 29.33 -22.90 24.03
CA GLN A 600 28.35 -23.59 23.20
C GLN A 600 27.57 -22.64 22.29
N ALA A 601 27.28 -21.41 22.75
CA ALA A 601 26.64 -20.39 21.91
C ALA A 601 27.52 -20.05 20.71
N GLN A 602 28.83 -19.86 20.92
CA GLN A 602 29.80 -19.63 19.85
C GLN A 602 29.88 -20.80 18.87
N ALA A 603 29.86 -22.04 19.35
CA ALA A 603 29.85 -23.23 18.49
C ALA A 603 28.60 -23.31 17.58
N LEU A 604 27.51 -22.65 17.96
CA LEU A 604 26.27 -22.54 17.20
C LEU A 604 26.11 -21.20 16.46
N ASP A 605 27.15 -20.36 16.45
CA ASP A 605 27.11 -19.02 15.88
C ASP A 605 25.95 -18.20 16.48
N ILE A 606 25.84 -18.22 17.81
CA ILE A 606 24.96 -17.36 18.60
C ILE A 606 25.84 -16.40 19.39
N LYS A 607 25.65 -15.10 19.12
CA LYS A 607 26.33 -14.01 19.78
C LYS A 607 25.73 -13.73 21.16
N ILE A 608 26.55 -13.23 22.08
CA ILE A 608 26.12 -12.89 23.44
C ILE A 608 26.11 -11.37 23.62
N ILE A 609 24.97 -10.85 24.08
CA ILE A 609 24.77 -9.47 24.52
C ILE A 609 24.72 -9.48 26.05
N TRP A 610 25.65 -8.76 26.67
CA TRP A 610 25.77 -8.66 28.12
C TRP A 610 24.94 -7.51 28.68
N ASP A 611 24.26 -7.70 29.81
CA ASP A 611 23.54 -6.61 30.50
C ASP A 611 24.50 -5.83 31.41
N ALA A 612 24.73 -4.55 31.11
CA ALA A 612 25.69 -3.69 31.77
C ALA A 612 24.98 -2.66 32.67
N VAL A 613 25.01 -2.91 33.99
CA VAL A 613 24.46 -2.04 35.02
C VAL A 613 25.56 -1.11 35.53
N LEU A 614 25.59 0.12 34.99
CA LEU A 614 26.69 1.07 35.20
C LEU A 614 26.30 2.37 35.91
N ASN A 615 25.02 2.56 36.19
CA ASN A 615 24.51 3.77 36.84
C ASN A 615 24.92 3.87 38.31
N HIS A 616 24.81 2.78 39.06
CA HIS A 616 24.90 2.78 40.51
C HIS A 616 25.64 1.55 41.03
N LYS A 617 25.92 1.55 42.33
CA LYS A 617 26.34 0.36 43.08
C LYS A 617 25.45 0.16 44.29
N ALA A 618 25.23 -1.09 44.66
CA ALA A 618 24.28 -1.47 45.69
C ALA A 618 24.89 -2.48 46.68
N GLY A 619 24.39 -2.48 47.92
CA GLY A 619 24.88 -3.38 48.96
C GLY A 619 26.31 -3.10 49.43
N ALA A 620 26.67 -1.84 49.70
CA ALA A 620 27.98 -1.47 50.24
C ALA A 620 28.33 -2.27 51.52
N ASP A 621 29.63 -2.44 51.80
CA ASP A 621 30.13 -3.22 52.93
C ASP A 621 30.09 -2.45 54.25
N PHE A 622 30.15 -1.12 54.20
CA PHE A 622 30.03 -0.24 55.36
C PHE A 622 29.56 1.16 54.95
N PRO A 623 28.91 1.90 55.86
CA PRO A 623 28.56 3.30 55.63
C PRO A 623 29.77 4.21 55.90
N GLU A 624 29.82 5.36 55.23
CA GLU A 624 30.79 6.42 55.46
C GLU A 624 30.09 7.76 55.74
N SER A 625 30.72 8.59 56.58
CA SER A 625 30.19 9.92 56.89
C SER A 625 30.72 10.98 55.93
N PHE A 626 29.83 11.70 55.24
CA PHE A 626 30.17 12.80 54.34
C PHE A 626 29.12 13.91 54.37
N GLU A 627 29.44 15.08 53.81
CA GLU A 627 28.48 16.18 53.67
C GLU A 627 27.65 15.99 52.40
N ALA A 628 26.34 16.21 52.52
CA ALA A 628 25.39 16.12 51.43
C ALA A 628 24.29 17.18 51.60
N VAL A 629 23.55 17.45 50.54
CA VAL A 629 22.36 18.29 50.54
C VAL A 629 21.16 17.43 50.10
N GLU A 630 20.01 17.61 50.75
CA GLU A 630 18.76 17.06 50.26
C GLU A 630 18.32 17.85 49.03
N VAL A 631 17.91 17.16 47.97
CA VAL A 631 17.37 17.78 46.75
C VAL A 631 15.90 17.44 46.56
N ASP A 632 15.18 18.30 45.84
CA ASP A 632 13.77 18.05 45.53
C ASP A 632 13.62 16.81 44.63
N ALA A 633 12.76 15.86 45.01
CA ALA A 633 12.60 14.61 44.28
C ALA A 633 12.06 14.78 42.84
N LYS A 634 11.37 15.88 42.56
CA LYS A 634 10.84 16.27 41.24
C LYS A 634 11.70 17.32 40.53
N ARG A 635 12.68 17.90 41.23
CA ARG A 635 13.63 18.91 40.73
C ARG A 635 14.98 18.70 41.40
N ARG A 636 15.71 17.67 40.96
CA ARG A 636 16.99 17.28 41.60
C ARG A 636 18.10 18.33 41.42
N ASP A 637 17.87 19.30 40.55
CA ASP A 637 18.66 20.52 40.37
C ASP A 637 18.39 21.61 41.45
N ILE A 638 17.41 21.38 42.34
CA ILE A 638 17.05 22.29 43.43
C ILE A 638 17.42 21.64 44.77
N GLU A 639 18.32 22.28 45.49
CA GLU A 639 18.69 21.94 46.87
C GLU A 639 17.60 22.46 47.82
N VAL A 640 17.10 21.60 48.71
CA VAL A 640 16.01 21.91 49.66
C VAL A 640 16.47 21.89 51.11
N SER A 641 17.76 21.62 51.35
CA SER A 641 18.41 21.74 52.65
C SER A 641 19.75 22.45 52.56
N GLU A 642 20.19 23.03 53.67
CA GLU A 642 21.60 23.36 53.86
C GLU A 642 22.45 22.08 53.88
N PRO A 643 23.76 22.15 53.57
CA PRO A 643 24.66 21.01 53.70
C PRO A 643 24.63 20.41 55.10
N LEU A 644 24.48 19.09 55.17
CA LEU A 644 24.42 18.33 56.40
C LEU A 644 25.24 17.05 56.30
N LYS A 645 25.71 16.57 57.46
CA LYS A 645 26.49 15.34 57.55
C LYS A 645 25.57 14.12 57.64
N ILE A 646 25.69 13.22 56.68
CA ILE A 646 24.94 11.95 56.61
C ILE A 646 25.89 10.76 56.70
N ASP A 647 25.35 9.58 57.05
CA ASP A 647 26.07 8.31 56.94
C ASP A 647 25.47 7.50 55.78
N GLY A 648 26.13 7.51 54.62
CA GLY A 648 25.66 6.84 53.40
C GLY A 648 26.37 5.50 53.14
N TRP A 649 25.68 4.53 52.55
CA TRP A 649 26.22 3.20 52.21
C TRP A 649 27.03 3.23 50.91
N VAL A 650 28.31 3.60 51.02
CA VAL A 650 29.20 3.87 49.87
C VAL A 650 30.59 3.22 49.95
N GLY A 651 30.90 2.50 51.04
CA GLY A 651 32.17 1.80 51.19
C GLY A 651 32.14 0.40 50.59
N PHE A 652 32.95 0.11 49.56
CA PHE A 652 33.03 -1.21 48.93
C PHE A 652 34.47 -1.74 48.96
N ASP A 653 34.67 -2.82 49.71
CA ASP A 653 35.98 -3.48 49.91
C ASP A 653 36.18 -4.71 48.99
N PHE A 654 35.07 -5.35 48.58
CA PHE A 654 35.08 -6.60 47.80
C PHE A 654 35.91 -7.70 48.46
N ARG A 655 35.72 -7.93 49.77
CA ARG A 655 36.60 -8.79 50.58
C ARG A 655 36.74 -10.22 50.06
N GLY A 656 35.69 -10.78 49.47
CA GLY A 656 35.72 -12.14 48.92
C GLY A 656 36.55 -12.25 47.64
N ARG A 657 36.58 -11.20 46.82
CA ARG A 657 37.42 -11.11 45.62
C ARG A 657 38.85 -10.63 45.92
N GLY A 658 39.01 -9.76 46.92
CA GLY A 658 40.28 -9.08 47.17
C GLY A 658 40.63 -8.15 46.01
N ASP A 659 41.85 -8.28 45.47
CA ASP A 659 42.35 -7.45 44.36
C ASP A 659 42.44 -8.21 43.03
N VAL A 660 41.81 -9.39 42.96
CA VAL A 660 41.74 -10.18 41.72
C VAL A 660 40.94 -9.39 40.67
N TYR A 661 41.49 -9.31 39.45
CA TYR A 661 41.03 -8.53 38.28
C TYR A 661 41.14 -7.00 38.42
N SER A 662 40.72 -6.42 39.56
CA SER A 662 40.86 -5.00 39.87
C SER A 662 41.09 -4.76 41.37
N SER A 663 42.03 -3.86 41.69
CA SER A 663 42.28 -3.40 43.07
C SER A 663 41.40 -2.21 43.48
N MET A 664 40.48 -1.76 42.61
CA MET A 664 39.61 -0.62 42.89
C MET A 664 38.72 -0.88 44.11
N LYS A 665 38.69 0.09 45.04
CA LYS A 665 37.80 0.14 46.19
C LYS A 665 36.97 1.42 46.11
N TYR A 666 35.71 1.36 46.52
CA TYR A 666 34.81 2.51 46.46
C TYR A 666 34.61 3.14 47.83
N ASN A 667 34.55 4.47 47.85
CA ASN A 667 34.20 5.30 48.99
C ASN A 667 33.30 6.45 48.51
N TRP A 668 32.83 7.32 49.42
CA TRP A 668 31.88 8.38 49.07
C TRP A 668 32.34 9.32 47.93
N GLN A 669 33.64 9.50 47.73
CA GLN A 669 34.18 10.36 46.65
C GLN A 669 33.96 9.76 45.26
N HIS A 670 33.49 8.53 45.14
CA HIS A 670 33.23 7.87 43.86
C HIS A 670 31.77 7.94 43.44
N PHE A 671 30.93 8.60 44.23
CA PHE A 671 29.49 8.72 43.99
C PHE A 671 29.08 10.19 43.88
N SER A 672 27.97 10.43 43.21
CA SER A 672 27.29 11.73 43.08
C SER A 672 26.18 11.88 44.14
N GLY A 673 25.52 10.79 44.53
CA GLY A 673 24.48 10.80 45.56
C GLY A 673 24.01 9.46 46.08
N VAL A 674 23.13 9.50 47.09
CA VAL A 674 22.49 8.34 47.76
C VAL A 674 21.04 8.67 48.13
N ASP A 675 20.21 7.69 48.46
CA ASP A 675 18.80 7.88 48.89
C ASP A 675 18.54 7.60 50.37
N TRP A 676 19.58 7.25 51.14
CA TRP A 676 19.44 6.84 52.53
C TRP A 676 20.53 7.43 53.42
N ASP A 677 20.10 8.13 54.47
CA ASP A 677 20.95 8.50 55.59
C ASP A 677 20.78 7.49 56.74
N ASP A 678 21.80 6.65 56.92
CA ASP A 678 21.82 5.62 57.95
C ASP A 678 21.90 6.19 59.37
N ARG A 679 22.40 7.42 59.52
CA ARG A 679 22.48 8.11 60.82
C ARG A 679 21.10 8.46 61.34
N ARG A 680 20.30 9.12 60.50
CA ARG A 680 18.96 9.62 60.84
C ARG A 680 17.87 8.60 60.54
N LYS A 681 18.20 7.50 59.83
CA LYS A 681 17.24 6.54 59.29
C LYS A 681 16.19 7.25 58.42
N HIS A 682 16.67 8.13 57.56
CA HIS A 682 15.83 9.01 56.75
C HIS A 682 16.07 8.75 55.26
N GLN A 683 14.98 8.57 54.53
CA GLN A 683 14.98 8.42 53.08
C GLN A 683 14.69 9.78 52.45
N ALA A 684 15.63 10.26 51.65
CA ALA A 684 15.54 11.45 50.81
C ALA A 684 16.61 11.35 49.72
N ILE A 685 16.52 12.12 48.63
CA ILE A 685 17.60 12.14 47.63
C ILE A 685 18.69 13.08 48.13
N TYR A 686 19.88 12.54 48.39
CA TYR A 686 21.04 13.26 48.88
C TYR A 686 22.07 13.42 47.76
N LYS A 687 22.36 14.67 47.38
CA LYS A 687 23.50 15.00 46.52
C LYS A 687 24.74 15.21 47.39
N ILE A 688 25.85 14.57 47.06
CA ILE A 688 27.11 14.74 47.80
C ILE A 688 27.61 16.18 47.64
N HIS A 689 27.89 16.84 48.75
CA HIS A 689 28.34 18.22 48.79
C HIS A 689 29.86 18.26 49.00
N ALA A 690 30.63 18.39 47.91
CA ALA A 690 32.07 18.52 47.95
C ALA A 690 32.61 19.27 46.70
N PRO A 691 33.85 19.80 46.73
CA PRO A 691 34.43 20.49 45.58
C PRO A 691 34.45 19.63 44.32
N ARG A 692 33.89 20.14 43.23
CA ARG A 692 33.77 19.46 41.91
C ARG A 692 32.87 18.21 41.93
N LYS A 693 31.94 18.12 42.89
CA LYS A 693 30.82 17.15 42.88
C LYS A 693 29.54 17.84 42.45
N ASP A 694 28.89 17.29 41.43
CA ASP A 694 27.54 17.64 41.01
C ASP A 694 26.94 16.48 40.20
N TRP A 695 25.67 16.58 39.84
CA TRP A 695 25.04 15.65 38.91
C TRP A 695 25.66 15.75 37.51
N ALA A 696 25.69 14.65 36.77
CA ALA A 696 26.01 14.67 35.34
C ALA A 696 25.02 15.57 34.59
N THR A 697 25.51 16.40 33.67
CA THR A 697 24.67 17.40 32.99
C THR A 697 24.06 16.91 31.68
N ASP A 698 24.58 15.83 31.11
CA ASP A 698 24.19 15.22 29.83
C ASP A 698 23.40 13.91 30.07
N VAL A 699 22.36 14.04 30.88
CA VAL A 699 21.37 13.00 31.24
C VAL A 699 19.96 13.48 30.89
N SER A 700 18.93 12.67 31.09
CA SER A 700 17.54 13.14 30.90
C SER A 700 17.23 14.36 31.78
N GLY A 701 16.55 15.36 31.19
CA GLY A 701 16.06 16.54 31.90
C GLY A 701 14.78 16.30 32.71
N GLU A 702 14.23 15.09 32.68
CA GLU A 702 13.15 14.68 33.58
C GLU A 702 13.55 14.93 35.04
N ASN A 703 12.59 15.37 35.84
CA ASN A 703 12.81 15.81 37.21
C ASN A 703 13.92 16.88 37.37
N GLY A 704 14.13 17.72 36.35
CA GLY A 704 15.18 18.74 36.29
C GLY A 704 16.55 18.20 35.88
N ASN A 705 16.99 17.13 36.53
CA ASN A 705 18.17 16.35 36.19
C ASN A 705 17.95 14.90 36.66
N TYR A 706 18.03 13.93 35.75
CA TYR A 706 17.73 12.53 36.07
C TYR A 706 18.95 11.64 36.28
N ASP A 707 20.11 12.18 36.70
CA ASP A 707 21.31 11.39 37.03
C ASP A 707 20.97 10.38 38.14
N TYR A 708 20.54 10.88 39.30
CA TYR A 708 20.15 10.01 40.41
C TYR A 708 18.91 9.15 40.10
N LEU A 709 19.08 7.82 40.13
CA LEU A 709 17.98 6.84 40.06
C LEU A 709 17.75 6.12 41.39
N MET A 710 18.74 5.39 41.89
CA MET A 710 18.64 4.55 43.10
C MET A 710 20.02 4.15 43.65
N PHE A 711 20.05 3.68 44.90
CA PHE A 711 21.26 3.22 45.60
C PHE A 711 22.36 4.29 45.65
N ALA A 712 23.64 3.90 45.51
CA ALA A 712 24.77 4.82 45.43
C ALA A 712 25.08 5.12 43.96
N ASP A 713 24.78 6.34 43.53
CA ASP A 713 24.85 6.81 42.15
C ASP A 713 26.30 7.12 41.76
N LEU A 714 26.82 6.47 40.71
CA LEU A 714 28.24 6.51 40.37
C LEU A 714 28.63 7.85 39.73
N ASP A 715 29.69 8.47 40.24
CA ASP A 715 30.30 9.62 39.58
C ASP A 715 31.25 9.14 38.48
N LEU A 716 30.73 8.99 37.27
CA LEU A 716 31.48 8.57 36.08
C LEU A 716 32.41 9.67 35.51
N SER A 717 32.38 10.87 36.09
CA SER A 717 33.37 11.91 35.83
C SER A 717 34.64 11.74 36.68
N HIS A 718 34.54 11.00 37.81
CA HIS A 718 35.67 10.75 38.70
C HIS A 718 36.74 9.90 38.00
N PRO A 719 38.02 10.34 37.94
CA PRO A 719 39.05 9.68 37.14
C PRO A 719 39.28 8.20 37.48
N GLU A 720 39.22 7.84 38.77
CA GLU A 720 39.42 6.45 39.21
C GLU A 720 38.24 5.55 38.83
N VAL A 721 37.01 6.04 39.01
CA VAL A 721 35.78 5.31 38.64
C VAL A 721 35.76 5.08 37.14
N ARG A 722 35.97 6.16 36.38
CA ARG A 722 36.00 6.12 34.92
C ARG A 722 37.03 5.12 34.41
N LYS A 723 38.24 5.14 34.96
CA LYS A 723 39.30 4.20 34.58
C LYS A 723 38.91 2.75 34.87
N ASP A 724 38.38 2.48 36.07
CA ASP A 724 38.03 1.11 36.47
C ASP A 724 36.88 0.55 35.64
N VAL A 725 35.84 1.34 35.35
CA VAL A 725 34.70 0.89 34.52
C VAL A 725 35.12 0.65 33.08
N LEU A 726 35.98 1.50 32.50
CA LEU A 726 36.53 1.27 31.16
C LEU A 726 37.38 -0.01 31.10
N GLN A 727 38.21 -0.24 32.12
CA GLN A 727 39.01 -1.46 32.25
C GLN A 727 38.11 -2.69 32.40
N TRP A 728 37.05 -2.60 33.20
CA TRP A 728 36.05 -3.66 33.32
C TRP A 728 35.41 -3.99 31.98
N GLY A 729 35.03 -2.98 31.20
CA GLY A 729 34.43 -3.15 29.87
C GLY A 729 35.35 -3.94 28.92
N THR A 730 36.66 -3.64 28.92
CA THR A 730 37.66 -4.44 28.17
C THR A 730 37.75 -5.86 28.73
N TRP A 731 37.96 -5.98 30.04
CA TRP A 731 38.16 -7.27 30.71
C TRP A 731 37.01 -8.25 30.47
N ILE A 732 35.75 -7.82 30.66
CA ILE A 732 34.60 -8.71 30.52
C ILE A 732 34.38 -9.11 29.06
N THR A 733 34.62 -8.17 28.13
CA THR A 733 34.50 -8.43 26.70
C THR A 733 35.51 -9.47 26.22
N GLU A 734 36.76 -9.38 26.66
CA GLU A 734 37.79 -10.37 26.33
C GLU A 734 37.56 -11.71 27.05
N THR A 735 37.29 -11.66 28.36
CA THR A 735 37.12 -12.85 29.20
C THR A 735 35.99 -13.74 28.70
N LEU A 736 34.88 -13.13 28.28
CA LEU A 736 33.69 -13.84 27.83
C LEU A 736 33.50 -13.79 26.31
N SER A 737 34.44 -13.20 25.56
CA SER A 737 34.36 -13.04 24.11
C SER A 737 33.01 -12.47 23.65
N LEU A 738 32.58 -11.38 24.29
CA LEU A 738 31.27 -10.77 24.08
C LEU A 738 31.18 -10.10 22.70
N SER A 739 29.98 -10.16 22.13
CA SER A 739 29.67 -9.51 20.85
C SER A 739 28.92 -8.18 21.02
N GLY A 740 28.33 -7.95 22.19
CA GLY A 740 27.67 -6.70 22.48
C GLY A 740 27.24 -6.53 23.94
N MET A 741 26.61 -5.39 24.22
CA MET A 741 26.06 -5.02 25.52
C MET A 741 24.71 -4.30 25.42
N ARG A 742 23.86 -4.48 26.43
CA ARG A 742 22.70 -3.64 26.74
C ARG A 742 23.08 -2.75 27.92
N LEU A 743 23.05 -1.44 27.73
CA LEU A 743 23.28 -0.45 28.80
C LEU A 743 21.98 -0.25 29.55
N ASP A 744 21.95 -0.70 30.81
CA ASP A 744 20.85 -0.49 31.74
C ASP A 744 20.71 0.99 32.10
N ALA A 745 19.48 1.48 32.27
CA ALA A 745 19.20 2.81 32.80
C ALA A 745 19.93 3.94 32.04
N ALA A 746 20.04 3.82 30.71
CA ALA A 746 20.93 4.66 29.89
C ALA A 746 20.59 6.16 29.91
N LYS A 747 19.39 6.55 30.36
CA LYS A 747 19.01 7.96 30.53
C LYS A 747 19.49 8.61 31.83
N HIS A 748 20.07 7.81 32.73
CA HIS A 748 20.41 8.18 34.10
C HIS A 748 21.90 8.40 34.34
N PHE A 749 22.75 8.26 33.34
CA PHE A 749 24.17 8.55 33.50
C PHE A 749 24.77 9.11 32.22
N SER A 750 25.87 9.86 32.35
CA SER A 750 26.44 10.69 31.28
C SER A 750 26.50 10.02 29.91
N ALA A 751 25.80 10.60 28.93
CA ALA A 751 25.83 10.17 27.53
C ALA A 751 27.25 10.24 26.94
N LYS A 752 28.05 11.24 27.34
CA LYS A 752 29.46 11.34 26.96
C LYS A 752 30.28 10.17 27.51
N PHE A 753 30.07 9.77 28.76
CA PHE A 753 30.74 8.58 29.28
C PHE A 753 30.34 7.33 28.50
N GLN A 754 29.05 7.15 28.20
CA GLN A 754 28.57 6.02 27.39
C GLN A 754 29.26 5.97 26.03
N LYS A 755 29.39 7.12 25.35
CA LYS A 755 30.12 7.24 24.09
C LYS A 755 31.57 6.79 24.23
N ASP A 756 32.27 7.33 25.23
CA ASP A 756 33.67 7.03 25.46
C ASP A 756 33.88 5.55 25.86
N PHE A 757 32.93 4.96 26.58
CA PHE A 757 32.92 3.54 26.94
C PHE A 757 32.80 2.64 25.72
N VAL A 758 31.87 2.96 24.82
CA VAL A 758 31.70 2.24 23.54
C VAL A 758 32.96 2.35 22.69
N ASP A 759 33.52 3.56 22.56
CA ASP A 759 34.74 3.80 21.79
C ASP A 759 35.94 3.05 22.39
N HIS A 760 36.03 3.01 23.72
CA HIS A 760 37.07 2.27 24.40
C HIS A 760 36.99 0.78 24.07
N ILE A 761 35.85 0.11 24.29
CA ILE A 761 35.69 -1.33 24.02
C ILE A 761 35.97 -1.65 22.55
N ARG A 762 35.50 -0.81 21.61
CA ARG A 762 35.77 -1.00 20.18
C ARG A 762 37.23 -0.87 19.82
N SER A 763 37.96 -0.02 20.54
CA SER A 763 39.41 0.17 20.33
C SER A 763 40.27 -0.89 21.01
N THR A 764 39.83 -1.46 22.13
CA THR A 764 40.65 -2.35 22.96
C THR A 764 40.32 -3.82 22.82
N ALA A 765 39.05 -4.18 22.60
CA ALA A 765 38.61 -5.58 22.68
C ALA A 765 37.92 -6.07 21.41
N ASN A 766 36.90 -5.35 20.91
CA ASN A 766 36.11 -5.82 19.76
C ASN A 766 35.63 -4.65 18.87
N PRO A 767 36.22 -4.43 17.69
CA PRO A 767 35.86 -3.31 16.81
C PRO A 767 34.41 -3.35 16.32
N ASP A 768 33.79 -4.55 16.26
CA ASP A 768 32.42 -4.77 15.80
C ASP A 768 31.40 -4.83 16.96
N PHE A 769 31.78 -4.35 18.16
CA PHE A 769 30.94 -4.46 19.36
C PHE A 769 29.60 -3.72 19.21
N PHE A 770 28.51 -4.45 19.37
CA PHE A 770 27.15 -3.93 19.27
C PHE A 770 26.63 -3.45 20.64
N VAL A 771 25.99 -2.28 20.70
CA VAL A 771 25.51 -1.72 21.97
C VAL A 771 24.09 -1.20 21.82
N ILE A 772 23.24 -1.53 22.80
CA ILE A 772 21.85 -1.06 22.91
C ILE A 772 21.72 -0.22 24.18
N GLY A 773 21.25 1.02 24.08
CA GLY A 773 20.88 1.85 25.22
C GLY A 773 19.42 1.65 25.62
N GLU A 774 19.18 1.38 26.91
CA GLU A 774 17.85 1.48 27.48
C GLU A 774 17.53 2.93 27.89
N TYR A 775 17.19 3.76 26.91
CA TYR A 775 16.70 5.11 27.15
C TYR A 775 15.17 5.10 27.25
N TRP A 776 14.63 4.85 28.45
CA TRP A 776 13.21 4.57 28.62
C TRP A 776 12.32 5.82 28.63
N THR A 777 11.70 6.15 27.49
CA THR A 777 10.74 7.24 27.31
C THR A 777 9.83 7.03 26.10
N GLY A 778 8.57 7.47 26.19
CA GLY A 778 7.64 7.54 25.06
C GLY A 778 7.92 8.70 24.08
N ASP A 779 8.83 9.61 24.41
CA ASP A 779 9.22 10.72 23.52
C ASP A 779 10.35 10.31 22.56
N VAL A 780 9.98 10.03 21.31
CA VAL A 780 10.93 9.69 20.25
C VAL A 780 12.00 10.77 20.02
N LYS A 781 11.70 12.06 20.27
CA LYS A 781 12.67 13.14 20.08
C LYS A 781 13.80 13.05 21.10
N ALA A 782 13.46 12.73 22.36
CA ALA A 782 14.47 12.54 23.41
C ALA A 782 15.42 11.38 23.07
N ILE A 783 14.90 10.26 22.55
CA ILE A 783 15.73 9.12 22.12
C ILE A 783 16.61 9.50 20.93
N VAL A 784 16.08 10.22 19.94
CA VAL A 784 16.87 10.67 18.78
C VAL A 784 18.00 11.62 19.22
N ASN A 785 17.72 12.57 20.12
CA ASN A 785 18.74 13.48 20.65
C ASN A 785 19.82 12.70 21.40
N TYR A 786 19.45 11.72 22.22
CA TYR A 786 20.39 10.83 22.89
C TYR A 786 21.30 10.09 21.89
N LEU A 787 20.72 9.52 20.82
CA LEU A 787 21.52 8.90 19.76
C LEU A 787 22.46 9.89 19.06
N GLU A 788 22.06 11.15 18.88
CA GLU A 788 22.88 12.22 18.29
C GLU A 788 24.05 12.61 19.19
N GLU A 789 23.85 12.72 20.51
CA GLU A 789 24.91 12.97 21.51
C GLU A 789 25.98 11.87 21.51
N LEU A 790 25.56 10.63 21.24
CA LEU A 790 26.42 9.46 21.07
C LEU A 790 27.01 9.31 19.67
N GLU A 791 26.83 10.29 18.78
CA GLU A 791 27.26 10.26 17.38
C GLU A 791 26.78 9.01 16.63
N HIS A 792 25.56 8.56 16.93
CA HIS A 792 24.91 7.38 16.35
C HIS A 792 25.68 6.07 16.52
N LYS A 793 26.56 5.97 17.54
CA LYS A 793 27.42 4.79 17.77
C LYS A 793 26.69 3.57 18.33
N ILE A 794 25.46 3.74 18.82
CA ILE A 794 24.66 2.68 19.46
C ILE A 794 23.26 2.59 18.86
N ALA A 795 22.53 1.52 19.22
CA ALA A 795 21.09 1.40 19.03
C ALA A 795 20.33 1.73 20.32
N ALA A 796 19.01 1.89 20.25
CA ALA A 796 18.14 2.07 21.41
C ALA A 796 16.83 1.28 21.26
N TYR A 797 16.18 0.95 22.37
CA TYR A 797 14.86 0.32 22.34
C TYR A 797 13.79 1.29 21.84
N ASP A 798 12.89 0.79 20.98
CA ASP A 798 11.74 1.54 20.49
C ASP A 798 10.58 1.55 21.51
N VAL A 799 10.81 2.21 22.64
CA VAL A 799 9.81 2.37 23.71
C VAL A 799 8.51 3.03 23.23
N PRO A 800 8.54 4.07 22.37
CA PRO A 800 7.30 4.65 21.82
C PRO A 800 6.42 3.62 21.08
N LEU A 801 7.02 2.64 20.39
CA LEU A 801 6.28 1.58 19.73
C LEU A 801 5.62 0.61 20.73
N VAL A 802 6.28 0.30 21.86
CA VAL A 802 5.71 -0.54 22.94
C VAL A 802 4.48 0.14 23.56
N GLU A 803 4.60 1.42 23.91
CA GLU A 803 3.48 2.20 24.47
C GLU A 803 2.30 2.25 23.49
N LYS A 804 2.59 2.40 22.18
CA LYS A 804 1.56 2.32 21.14
C LYS A 804 0.89 0.96 21.06
N PHE A 805 1.66 -0.14 21.07
CA PHE A 805 1.07 -1.48 21.09
C PHE A 805 0.17 -1.67 22.31
N SER A 806 0.64 -1.29 23.50
CA SER A 806 -0.16 -1.37 24.73
C SER A 806 -1.45 -0.57 24.61
N LYS A 807 -1.37 0.70 24.22
CA LYS A 807 -2.53 1.59 24.05
C LYS A 807 -3.54 1.05 23.02
N LEU A 808 -3.07 0.66 21.83
CA LEU A 808 -3.94 0.18 20.76
C LEU A 808 -4.56 -1.18 21.08
N SER A 809 -3.85 -2.04 21.82
CA SER A 809 -4.35 -3.37 22.20
C SER A 809 -5.56 -3.33 23.13
N HIS A 810 -5.78 -2.22 23.84
CA HIS A 810 -6.91 -2.02 24.75
C HIS A 810 -8.02 -1.13 24.15
N ALA A 811 -7.79 -0.56 22.96
CA ALA A 811 -8.78 0.27 22.27
C ALA A 811 -9.64 -0.59 21.33
N ARG A 812 -10.95 -0.36 21.35
CA ARG A 812 -11.88 -1.04 20.44
C ARG A 812 -11.71 -0.48 19.02
N GLU A 813 -11.43 -1.37 18.06
CA GLU A 813 -11.31 -1.02 16.62
C GLU A 813 -10.35 0.14 16.37
N ALA A 814 -9.21 0.16 17.08
CA ALA A 814 -8.23 1.23 16.96
C ALA A 814 -7.68 1.38 15.54
N ASP A 815 -7.42 2.60 15.09
CA ASP A 815 -6.84 2.87 13.78
C ASP A 815 -5.35 2.49 13.75
N LEU A 816 -5.02 1.47 12.96
CA LEU A 816 -3.68 0.92 12.79
C LEU A 816 -2.85 1.66 11.73
N ARG A 817 -3.44 2.56 10.91
CA ARG A 817 -2.72 3.21 9.80
C ARG A 817 -1.51 4.04 10.28
N GLY A 818 -1.60 4.58 11.49
CA GLY A 818 -0.55 5.37 12.14
C GLY A 818 0.31 4.60 13.15
N ILE A 819 0.33 3.26 13.12
CA ILE A 819 0.99 2.44 14.16
C ILE A 819 2.48 2.75 14.36
N PHE A 820 3.18 3.15 13.30
CA PHE A 820 4.60 3.55 13.35
C PHE A 820 4.84 5.07 13.43
N ALA A 821 3.79 5.91 13.41
CA ALA A 821 3.99 7.36 13.53
C ALA A 821 4.75 7.67 14.83
N ASP A 822 5.71 8.59 14.83
CA ASP A 822 6.41 9.01 16.06
C ASP A 822 7.03 7.85 16.86
N THR A 823 7.57 6.85 16.16
CA THR A 823 8.33 5.72 16.73
C THR A 823 9.79 5.80 16.35
N LEU A 824 10.67 5.15 17.12
CA LEU A 824 12.09 5.15 16.81
C LEU A 824 12.36 4.43 15.49
N VAL A 825 11.70 3.30 15.22
CA VAL A 825 11.85 2.56 13.97
C VAL A 825 11.46 3.38 12.74
N GLN A 826 10.49 4.29 12.86
CA GLN A 826 10.14 5.23 11.78
C GLN A 826 11.25 6.28 11.56
N ARG A 827 11.88 6.79 12.63
CA ARG A 827 12.83 7.91 12.56
C ARG A 827 14.27 7.47 12.29
N ARG A 828 14.67 6.31 12.80
CA ARG A 828 16.03 5.74 12.80
C ARG A 828 15.98 4.20 12.71
N PRO A 829 15.52 3.63 11.58
CA PRO A 829 15.30 2.18 11.44
C PRO A 829 16.55 1.32 11.69
N ASP A 830 17.74 1.82 11.35
CA ASP A 830 19.02 1.10 11.54
C ASP A 830 19.53 1.12 12.98
N GLN A 831 18.95 1.95 13.85
CA GLN A 831 19.33 2.09 15.26
C GLN A 831 18.20 1.71 16.23
N ALA A 832 17.09 1.16 15.71
CA ALA A 832 15.93 0.81 16.51
C ALA A 832 15.92 -0.69 16.85
N VAL A 833 15.93 -1.01 18.14
CA VAL A 833 15.62 -2.36 18.64
C VAL A 833 14.13 -2.42 18.97
N THR A 834 13.36 -3.16 18.16
CA THR A 834 11.91 -3.27 18.34
C THR A 834 11.57 -4.42 19.29
N ILE A 835 10.75 -4.15 20.30
CA ILE A 835 10.27 -5.14 21.28
C ILE A 835 8.75 -5.08 21.37
N VAL A 836 8.13 -6.16 21.86
CA VAL A 836 6.69 -6.19 22.20
C VAL A 836 6.50 -6.07 23.71
N ALA A 837 7.36 -6.72 24.47
CA ALA A 837 7.42 -6.67 25.93
C ALA A 837 8.87 -6.95 26.36
N ASN A 838 9.17 -6.68 27.63
CA ASN A 838 10.42 -7.05 28.28
C ASN A 838 10.15 -7.34 29.76
N HIS A 839 11.21 -7.53 30.53
CA HIS A 839 11.13 -7.78 31.97
C HIS A 839 10.59 -6.61 32.83
N ASP A 840 10.56 -5.38 32.34
CA ASP A 840 10.05 -4.22 33.09
C ASP A 840 8.58 -3.92 32.75
N THR A 841 8.15 -4.28 31.54
CA THR A 841 6.79 -4.07 31.05
C THR A 841 5.86 -5.25 31.33
N GLN A 842 6.41 -6.40 31.76
CA GLN A 842 5.61 -7.54 32.17
C GLN A 842 4.73 -7.21 33.39
N PRO A 843 3.61 -7.91 33.60
CA PRO A 843 2.70 -7.58 34.69
C PRO A 843 3.32 -7.63 36.08
N GLY A 844 2.99 -6.65 36.92
CA GLY A 844 3.50 -6.54 38.30
C GLY A 844 4.89 -5.91 38.46
N GLN A 845 5.42 -5.28 37.40
CA GLN A 845 6.74 -4.62 37.41
C GLN A 845 6.64 -3.09 37.33
N MET A 846 7.77 -2.40 37.56
CA MET A 846 7.80 -0.94 37.75
C MET A 846 7.35 -0.15 36.51
N LEU A 847 7.61 -0.67 35.30
CA LEU A 847 7.26 -0.04 34.03
C LEU A 847 6.14 -0.82 33.31
N GLU A 848 5.28 -1.50 34.06
CA GLU A 848 4.20 -2.35 33.55
C GLU A 848 3.43 -1.64 32.42
N THR A 849 3.60 -2.15 31.19
CA THR A 849 3.03 -1.60 29.96
C THR A 849 2.47 -2.78 29.14
N PRO A 850 1.42 -3.46 29.63
CA PRO A 850 1.01 -4.75 29.11
C PRO A 850 0.43 -4.60 27.70
N VAL A 851 0.88 -5.44 26.78
CA VAL A 851 0.21 -5.63 25.48
C VAL A 851 -0.79 -6.77 25.61
N ALA A 852 -2.06 -6.55 25.25
CA ALA A 852 -3.10 -7.57 25.36
C ALA A 852 -2.73 -8.84 24.58
N SER A 853 -3.02 -10.01 25.16
CA SER A 853 -2.60 -11.32 24.62
C SER A 853 -3.01 -11.56 23.17
N ASP A 854 -4.24 -11.19 22.80
CA ASP A 854 -4.76 -11.36 21.43
C ASP A 854 -4.08 -10.41 20.43
N PHE A 855 -3.54 -9.28 20.90
CA PHE A 855 -2.83 -8.30 20.09
C PHE A 855 -1.35 -8.65 19.90
N LYS A 856 -0.76 -9.50 20.76
CA LYS A 856 0.67 -9.87 20.65
C LYS A 856 1.01 -10.50 19.30
N LEU A 857 0.09 -11.26 18.69
CA LEU A 857 0.28 -11.79 17.33
C LEU A 857 0.49 -10.67 16.30
N LEU A 858 -0.33 -9.62 16.37
CA LEU A 858 -0.24 -8.47 15.47
C LEU A 858 1.08 -7.73 15.69
N ALA A 859 1.43 -7.47 16.96
CA ALA A 859 2.66 -6.79 17.34
C ALA A 859 3.90 -7.56 16.86
N TYR A 860 3.96 -8.88 17.07
CA TYR A 860 5.09 -9.70 16.60
C TYR A 860 5.17 -9.82 15.08
N CYS A 861 4.05 -9.87 14.35
CA CYS A 861 4.10 -9.77 12.88
C CYS A 861 4.72 -8.45 12.42
N LEU A 862 4.37 -7.34 13.09
CA LEU A 862 4.88 -6.00 12.76
C LEU A 862 6.36 -5.83 13.11
N THR A 863 6.85 -6.40 14.21
CA THR A 863 8.28 -6.30 14.58
C THR A 863 9.16 -7.33 13.87
N LEU A 864 8.69 -8.57 13.67
CA LEU A 864 9.52 -9.65 13.11
C LEU A 864 9.58 -9.67 11.58
N LEU A 865 8.50 -9.31 10.88
CA LEU A 865 8.39 -9.61 9.44
C LEU A 865 8.63 -8.39 8.53
N ARG A 866 8.68 -7.18 9.11
CA ARG A 866 9.00 -5.96 8.39
C ARG A 866 10.52 -5.81 8.15
N LYS A 867 10.86 -4.96 7.18
CA LYS A 867 12.23 -4.65 6.74
C LYS A 867 13.03 -3.87 7.76
N GLU A 868 12.38 -2.95 8.47
CA GLU A 868 13.00 -1.98 9.36
C GLU A 868 13.07 -2.46 10.81
N GLY A 869 14.13 -2.08 11.53
CA GLY A 869 14.33 -2.42 12.93
C GLY A 869 14.96 -3.79 13.18
N LEU A 870 15.63 -3.89 14.32
CA LEU A 870 16.20 -5.13 14.84
C LEU A 870 15.27 -5.69 15.94
N PRO A 871 14.49 -6.75 15.66
CA PRO A 871 13.56 -7.27 16.64
C PRO A 871 14.27 -8.02 17.76
N CYS A 872 13.76 -7.83 18.98
CA CYS A 872 14.12 -8.58 20.17
C CYS A 872 12.86 -9.28 20.72
N VAL A 873 12.91 -10.62 20.77
CA VAL A 873 11.85 -11.46 21.33
C VAL A 873 12.06 -11.61 22.84
N PHE A 874 10.96 -11.66 23.58
CA PHE A 874 10.99 -11.77 25.03
C PHE A 874 10.78 -13.22 25.51
N TRP A 875 11.61 -13.68 26.45
CA TRP A 875 11.46 -14.99 27.11
C TRP A 875 10.05 -15.22 27.65
N GLY A 876 9.48 -14.25 28.36
CA GLY A 876 8.15 -14.37 28.94
C GLY A 876 7.03 -14.53 27.91
N ASP A 877 7.24 -14.09 26.67
CA ASP A 877 6.30 -14.32 25.57
C ASP A 877 6.56 -15.66 24.86
N LEU A 878 7.80 -16.13 24.82
CA LEU A 878 8.13 -17.42 24.22
C LEU A 878 7.68 -18.60 25.10
N TYR A 879 7.88 -18.49 26.42
CA TYR A 879 7.63 -19.59 27.37
C TYR A 879 6.46 -19.34 28.32
N GLY A 880 5.93 -18.12 28.36
CA GLY A 880 4.94 -17.70 29.36
C GLY A 880 5.59 -17.22 30.67
N ILE A 881 4.78 -16.63 31.55
CA ILE A 881 5.21 -16.13 32.87
C ILE A 881 4.38 -16.85 33.93
N ARG A 882 5.07 -17.57 34.84
CA ARG A 882 4.42 -18.44 35.84
C ARG A 882 4.67 -18.01 37.30
N GLY A 883 5.78 -17.34 37.61
CA GLY A 883 6.10 -16.94 38.98
C GLY A 883 5.29 -15.70 39.43
N ASN A 884 4.77 -15.72 40.65
CA ASN A 884 4.04 -14.62 41.32
C ASN A 884 2.86 -13.97 40.57
N ALA A 885 2.43 -14.51 39.43
CA ALA A 885 1.25 -14.03 38.72
C ALA A 885 -0.02 -14.68 39.30
N ALA A 886 -0.96 -13.88 39.80
CA ALA A 886 -2.29 -14.35 40.21
C ALA A 886 -3.06 -15.05 39.05
N ARG A 887 -2.63 -14.80 37.81
CA ARG A 887 -3.05 -15.49 36.58
C ARG A 887 -1.81 -15.76 35.72
N PRO A 888 -1.37 -17.02 35.57
CA PRO A 888 -0.24 -17.36 34.71
C PRO A 888 -0.46 -16.89 33.27
N ILE A 889 0.57 -16.34 32.65
CA ILE A 889 0.54 -15.89 31.25
C ILE A 889 1.05 -17.05 30.40
N THR A 890 0.24 -17.48 29.44
CA THR A 890 0.61 -18.53 28.48
C THR A 890 1.56 -17.97 27.41
N PRO A 891 2.33 -18.84 26.72
CA PRO A 891 3.09 -18.44 25.54
C PRO A 891 2.26 -17.60 24.56
N ALA A 892 2.85 -16.51 24.06
CA ALA A 892 2.23 -15.58 23.15
C ALA A 892 1.88 -16.23 21.81
N CYS A 893 0.97 -15.60 21.05
CA CYS A 893 0.54 -16.07 19.73
C CYS A 893 -0.01 -17.50 19.73
N ASN A 894 -0.60 -17.97 20.85
CA ASN A 894 -1.04 -19.35 21.05
C ASN A 894 0.08 -20.37 20.76
N GLY A 895 1.32 -20.06 21.16
CA GLY A 895 2.49 -20.92 20.94
C GLY A 895 3.10 -20.84 19.53
N LYS A 896 2.59 -19.97 18.64
CA LYS A 896 3.07 -19.85 17.25
C LYS A 896 4.20 -18.82 17.03
N LEU A 897 4.70 -18.19 18.09
CA LEU A 897 5.79 -17.23 17.99
C LEU A 897 7.05 -17.80 17.28
N PRO A 898 7.47 -19.07 17.51
CA PRO A 898 8.55 -19.70 16.76
C PRO A 898 8.35 -19.75 15.24
N ILE A 899 7.10 -19.83 14.77
CA ILE A 899 6.79 -19.81 13.33
C ILE A 899 7.15 -18.43 12.76
N LEU A 900 6.82 -17.35 13.48
CA LEU A 900 7.10 -15.98 13.05
C LEU A 900 8.60 -15.69 13.03
N THR A 901 9.34 -16.15 14.04
CA THR A 901 10.81 -15.97 14.07
C THR A 901 11.47 -16.75 12.94
N LYS A 902 10.98 -17.96 12.64
CA LYS A 902 11.45 -18.74 11.49
C LYS A 902 11.07 -18.09 10.16
N ALA A 903 9.86 -17.54 10.05
CA ALA A 903 9.42 -16.83 8.85
C ALA A 903 10.29 -15.59 8.57
N ARG A 904 10.78 -14.90 9.61
CA ARG A 904 11.78 -13.83 9.46
C ARG A 904 13.04 -14.32 8.76
N LYS A 905 13.51 -15.52 9.09
CA LYS A 905 14.72 -16.14 8.53
C LYS A 905 14.57 -16.75 7.15
N LEU A 906 13.35 -17.05 6.71
CA LEU A 906 13.09 -17.72 5.44
C LEU A 906 12.50 -16.79 4.38
N TYR A 907 11.64 -15.85 4.78
CA TYR A 907 10.73 -15.18 3.85
C TYR A 907 10.73 -13.65 3.95
N ALA A 908 11.09 -13.08 5.11
CA ALA A 908 11.01 -11.64 5.34
C ALA A 908 12.19 -10.86 4.71
N TYR A 909 12.40 -11.00 3.40
CA TYR A 909 13.55 -10.44 2.68
C TYR A 909 13.15 -9.50 1.55
N GLY A 910 14.13 -8.74 1.06
CA GLY A 910 13.94 -7.83 -0.07
C GLY A 910 13.17 -6.57 0.28
N GLU A 911 12.81 -5.85 -0.77
CA GLU A 911 12.05 -4.61 -0.67
C GLU A 911 10.66 -4.85 -0.07
N GLN A 912 10.08 -3.79 0.49
CA GLN A 912 8.79 -3.85 1.18
C GLN A 912 7.80 -2.87 0.56
N GLU A 913 6.53 -3.28 0.53
CA GLU A 913 5.39 -2.40 0.21
C GLU A 913 4.36 -2.48 1.34
N ASP A 914 3.89 -1.33 1.82
CA ASP A 914 2.92 -1.22 2.92
C ASP A 914 1.52 -0.88 2.40
N TYR A 915 0.52 -1.60 2.90
CA TYR A 915 -0.89 -1.40 2.61
C TYR A 915 -1.64 -0.98 3.88
N PHE A 916 -1.31 0.21 4.37
CA PHE A 916 -1.86 0.79 5.60
C PHE A 916 -2.99 1.77 5.24
N ASP A 917 -3.90 1.31 4.39
CA ASP A 917 -4.93 2.09 3.70
C ASP A 917 -6.33 1.96 4.35
N GLN A 918 -6.50 1.03 5.28
CA GLN A 918 -7.73 0.85 6.07
C GLN A 918 -7.42 0.87 7.57
N PRO A 919 -8.30 1.46 8.41
CA PRO A 919 -8.04 1.64 9.83
C PRO A 919 -7.82 0.32 10.57
N ASN A 920 -8.58 -0.72 10.22
CA ASN A 920 -8.57 -1.96 10.99
C ASN A 920 -8.01 -3.17 10.25
N CYS A 921 -7.69 -3.03 8.97
CA CYS A 921 -7.12 -4.08 8.14
C CYS A 921 -5.90 -3.51 7.41
N ILE A 922 -4.71 -3.80 7.92
CA ILE A 922 -3.45 -3.37 7.31
C ILE A 922 -2.69 -4.59 6.79
N GLY A 923 -1.75 -4.37 5.88
CA GLY A 923 -0.89 -5.44 5.40
C GLY A 923 0.42 -4.91 4.84
N PHE A 924 1.35 -5.81 4.57
CA PHE A 924 2.59 -5.48 3.88
C PHE A 924 3.13 -6.69 3.13
N VAL A 925 3.92 -6.42 2.10
CA VAL A 925 4.57 -7.43 1.26
C VAL A 925 6.08 -7.27 1.40
N ARG A 926 6.78 -8.39 1.53
CA ARG A 926 8.23 -8.49 1.37
C ARG A 926 8.48 -9.23 0.07
N TYR A 927 9.16 -8.60 -0.88
CA TYR A 927 9.24 -9.18 -2.22
C TYR A 927 10.20 -10.37 -2.30
N GLY A 928 11.13 -10.54 -1.37
CA GLY A 928 12.24 -11.49 -1.46
C GLY A 928 13.47 -10.86 -2.13
N ASN A 929 14.64 -11.49 -1.96
CA ASN A 929 15.92 -11.00 -2.47
C ASN A 929 16.71 -12.10 -3.21
N ALA A 930 17.97 -11.86 -3.54
CA ALA A 930 18.80 -12.80 -4.30
C ALA A 930 19.00 -14.16 -3.61
N ARG A 931 19.01 -14.19 -2.27
CA ARG A 931 19.26 -15.40 -1.46
C ARG A 931 17.97 -16.05 -0.96
N HIS A 932 16.93 -15.24 -0.74
CA HIS A 932 15.63 -15.63 -0.21
C HIS A 932 14.54 -15.08 -1.14
N ASN A 933 14.32 -15.76 -2.27
CA ASN A 933 13.56 -15.23 -3.40
C ASN A 933 12.03 -15.22 -3.20
N SER A 934 11.50 -16.03 -2.28
CA SER A 934 10.05 -16.23 -2.11
C SER A 934 9.32 -14.97 -1.63
N GLY A 935 9.89 -14.25 -0.66
CA GLY A 935 9.16 -13.17 0.01
C GLY A 935 7.99 -13.68 0.86
N LEU A 936 7.20 -12.74 1.40
CA LEU A 936 5.97 -13.01 2.14
C LEU A 936 4.93 -11.90 1.96
N ALA A 937 3.68 -12.19 2.29
CA ALA A 937 2.59 -11.23 2.38
C ALA A 937 1.91 -11.38 3.74
N CYS A 938 1.98 -10.34 4.58
CA CYS A 938 1.36 -10.32 5.89
C CYS A 938 0.10 -9.46 5.85
N ILE A 939 -1.01 -9.98 6.35
CA ILE A 939 -2.26 -9.25 6.53
C ILE A 939 -2.68 -9.34 7.99
N ILE A 940 -3.11 -8.21 8.55
CA ILE A 940 -3.43 -8.02 9.96
C ILE A 940 -4.81 -7.37 10.06
N SER A 941 -5.68 -7.90 10.93
CA SER A 941 -6.93 -7.24 11.32
C SER A 941 -7.06 -7.15 12.83
N ASN A 942 -7.36 -5.96 13.36
CA ASN A 942 -7.74 -5.76 14.77
C ASN A 942 -9.25 -5.58 14.98
N SER A 943 -10.07 -5.82 13.95
CA SER A 943 -11.53 -5.84 14.05
C SER A 943 -12.07 -7.17 13.52
N GLY A 944 -13.03 -7.14 12.59
CA GLY A 944 -13.60 -8.33 11.95
C GLY A 944 -12.65 -9.04 11.00
N ALA A 945 -13.08 -10.21 10.50
CA ALA A 945 -12.37 -10.88 9.42
C ALA A 945 -12.32 -9.98 8.19
N ALA A 946 -11.19 -9.97 7.50
CA ALA A 946 -10.94 -9.04 6.41
C ALA A 946 -10.21 -9.70 5.25
N LYS A 947 -10.20 -9.01 4.12
CA LYS A 947 -9.43 -9.38 2.93
C LYS A 947 -8.75 -8.15 2.36
N LYS A 948 -7.57 -8.33 1.78
CA LYS A 948 -6.80 -7.24 1.17
C LYS A 948 -6.12 -7.73 -0.10
N ARG A 949 -6.29 -6.96 -1.18
CA ARG A 949 -5.58 -7.20 -2.43
C ARG A 949 -4.22 -6.54 -2.34
N MET A 950 -3.15 -7.31 -2.44
CA MET A 950 -1.77 -6.83 -2.34
C MET A 950 -0.97 -7.29 -3.55
N PHE A 951 -0.05 -6.44 -4.01
CA PHE A 951 0.83 -6.72 -5.13
C PHE A 951 2.03 -7.54 -4.66
N ILE A 952 2.23 -8.70 -5.25
CA ILE A 952 3.27 -9.67 -4.91
C ILE A 952 4.38 -9.68 -5.97
N GLY A 953 4.21 -8.92 -7.04
CA GLY A 953 5.14 -8.85 -8.16
C GLY A 953 4.75 -9.79 -9.29
N ARG A 954 4.85 -9.31 -10.54
CA ARG A 954 4.53 -10.10 -11.74
C ARG A 954 5.33 -11.39 -11.90
N ARG A 955 6.50 -11.47 -11.25
CA ARG A 955 7.33 -12.69 -11.22
C ARG A 955 6.65 -13.86 -10.49
N ASN A 956 5.67 -13.56 -9.64
CA ASN A 956 4.98 -14.53 -8.79
C ASN A 956 3.59 -14.92 -9.35
N THR A 957 3.25 -14.48 -10.56
CA THR A 957 2.00 -14.85 -11.25
C THR A 957 1.80 -16.37 -11.30
N ASN A 958 0.55 -16.81 -11.08
CA ASN A 958 0.12 -18.21 -11.01
C ASN A 958 0.71 -19.04 -9.86
N GLN A 959 1.55 -18.46 -9.00
CA GLN A 959 2.00 -19.15 -7.80
C GLN A 959 0.85 -19.31 -6.80
N ARG A 960 0.97 -20.36 -5.98
CA ARG A 960 -0.01 -20.73 -4.97
C ARG A 960 0.53 -20.39 -3.59
N TRP A 961 -0.10 -19.45 -2.91
CA TRP A 961 0.36 -18.94 -1.62
C TRP A 961 -0.50 -19.45 -0.45
N ILE A 962 0.10 -19.90 0.64
CA ILE A 962 -0.57 -20.49 1.81
C ILE A 962 -0.23 -19.76 3.12
N ASP A 963 -1.17 -19.75 4.07
CA ASP A 963 -0.98 -19.13 5.39
C ASP A 963 -0.21 -20.07 6.33
N ILE A 964 1.05 -19.72 6.65
CA ILE A 964 1.93 -20.55 7.50
C ILE A 964 1.53 -20.55 8.98
N LEU A 965 0.63 -19.66 9.39
CA LEU A 965 0.04 -19.70 10.73
C LEU A 965 -1.14 -20.69 10.81
N GLY A 966 -1.62 -21.21 9.68
CA GLY A 966 -2.72 -22.17 9.62
C GLY A 966 -4.08 -21.61 10.11
N HIS A 967 -4.23 -20.28 10.19
CA HIS A 967 -5.50 -19.65 10.59
C HIS A 967 -6.52 -19.64 9.44
N ARG A 968 -6.03 -19.65 8.20
CA ARG A 968 -6.86 -19.64 6.99
C ARG A 968 -6.62 -20.90 6.16
N PRO A 969 -7.66 -21.74 5.94
CA PRO A 969 -7.55 -22.86 5.01
C PRO A 969 -7.57 -22.37 3.56
N GLY A 970 -6.90 -23.11 2.68
CA GLY A 970 -6.85 -22.82 1.25
C GLY A 970 -5.64 -21.99 0.83
N ALA A 971 -5.51 -21.79 -0.47
CA ALA A 971 -4.41 -21.03 -1.05
C ALA A 971 -4.92 -19.84 -1.87
N VAL A 972 -4.14 -18.77 -1.87
CA VAL A 972 -4.33 -17.60 -2.73
C VAL A 972 -3.51 -17.82 -4.00
N ILE A 973 -4.16 -17.75 -5.16
CA ILE A 973 -3.46 -17.78 -6.46
C ILE A 973 -3.15 -16.34 -6.86
N ILE A 974 -1.89 -16.06 -7.18
CA ILE A 974 -1.49 -14.74 -7.67
C ILE A 974 -1.95 -14.58 -9.12
N ASP A 975 -2.70 -13.50 -9.38
CA ASP A 975 -3.28 -13.24 -10.68
C ASP A 975 -2.23 -12.87 -11.75
N LYS A 976 -2.67 -12.81 -13.02
CA LYS A 976 -1.80 -12.46 -14.16
C LYS A 976 -1.11 -11.11 -14.04
N TRP A 977 -1.64 -10.23 -13.20
CA TRP A 977 -1.11 -8.89 -12.97
C TRP A 977 -0.15 -8.83 -11.80
N GLY A 978 0.06 -9.94 -11.07
CA GLY A 978 0.94 -10.05 -9.92
C GLY A 978 0.28 -9.72 -8.57
N TYR A 979 -1.06 -9.75 -8.46
CA TYR A 979 -1.78 -9.47 -7.22
C TYR A 979 -2.37 -10.74 -6.60
N GLY A 980 -2.38 -10.80 -5.27
CA GLY A 980 -3.13 -11.80 -4.49
C GLY A 980 -4.21 -11.14 -3.63
N LEU A 981 -5.36 -11.79 -3.49
CA LEU A 981 -6.42 -11.39 -2.54
C LEU A 981 -6.27 -12.19 -1.25
N PHE A 982 -5.54 -11.63 -0.29
CA PHE A 982 -5.22 -12.29 0.98
C PHE A 982 -6.32 -12.11 2.00
N THR A 983 -6.48 -13.08 2.90
CA THR A 983 -7.54 -13.07 3.92
C THR A 983 -6.96 -13.22 5.31
N VAL A 984 -7.68 -12.71 6.31
CA VAL A 984 -7.33 -12.79 7.73
C VAL A 984 -8.60 -12.94 8.57
N ASN A 985 -8.50 -13.65 9.70
CA ASN A 985 -9.59 -13.76 10.66
C ASN A 985 -9.71 -12.48 11.51
N ALA A 986 -10.81 -12.36 12.27
CA ALA A 986 -11.01 -11.27 13.23
C ALA A 986 -9.93 -11.29 14.32
N MET A 987 -9.46 -10.12 14.75
CA MET A 987 -8.38 -9.96 15.75
C MET A 987 -7.22 -10.94 15.52
N SER A 988 -6.64 -10.92 14.33
CA SER A 988 -5.66 -11.92 13.91
C SER A 988 -4.68 -11.39 12.87
N ALA A 989 -3.68 -12.21 12.57
CA ALA A 989 -2.77 -12.05 11.46
C ALA A 989 -2.67 -13.35 10.66
N SER A 990 -2.46 -13.23 9.36
CA SER A 990 -2.12 -14.33 8.45
C SER A 990 -0.87 -13.97 7.65
N VAL A 991 0.04 -14.94 7.53
CA VAL A 991 1.34 -14.76 6.87
C VAL A 991 1.39 -15.73 5.70
N TRP A 992 1.27 -15.17 4.50
CA TRP A 992 1.17 -15.92 3.26
C TRP A 992 2.53 -16.03 2.58
N VAL A 993 2.90 -17.22 2.15
CA VAL A 993 4.14 -17.51 1.41
C VAL A 993 3.85 -18.48 0.26
N ASP A 994 4.73 -18.53 -0.74
CA ASP A 994 4.60 -19.51 -1.83
C ASP A 994 4.67 -20.95 -1.27
N SER A 995 3.64 -21.75 -1.56
CA SER A 995 3.54 -23.15 -1.15
C SER A 995 4.69 -24.01 -1.65
N ALA A 996 5.29 -23.67 -2.81
CA ALA A 996 6.48 -24.37 -3.30
C ALA A 996 7.72 -24.08 -2.43
N ALA A 997 7.78 -22.92 -1.77
CA ALA A 997 8.84 -22.59 -0.84
C ALA A 997 8.68 -23.28 0.52
N VAL A 998 7.47 -23.79 0.82
CA VAL A 998 7.18 -24.52 2.06
C VAL A 998 7.69 -25.98 2.01
N SER A 999 7.93 -26.55 0.83
CA SER A 999 8.47 -27.90 0.66
C SER A 999 9.99 -27.91 0.43
N CYS A 1000 10.73 -27.66 1.51
CA CYS A 1000 12.12 -28.08 1.71
C CYS A 1000 12.37 -28.19 3.24
N GLY A 1001 11.61 -29.06 3.91
CA GLY A 1001 11.98 -29.68 5.20
C GLY A 1001 11.61 -29.01 6.54
N ASP A 1002 11.00 -27.82 6.63
CA ASP A 1002 11.19 -27.02 7.87
C ASP A 1002 9.97 -26.51 8.64
N ILE A 1003 8.73 -26.57 8.15
CA ILE A 1003 7.59 -25.97 8.87
C ILE A 1003 6.63 -27.02 9.46
N GLU A 1004 6.14 -28.00 8.71
CA GLU A 1004 5.19 -28.99 9.27
C GLU A 1004 5.84 -30.13 10.07
N GLU A 1005 7.00 -30.64 9.66
CA GLU A 1005 7.73 -31.69 10.41
C GLU A 1005 8.32 -31.16 11.73
N LYS A 1006 8.46 -29.83 11.87
CA LYS A 1006 8.98 -29.13 13.06
C LYS A 1006 7.92 -28.38 13.87
N LEU A 1007 6.69 -28.28 13.38
CA LEU A 1007 5.52 -27.83 14.16
C LEU A 1007 5.17 -28.80 15.31
N ASN A 1008 5.70 -30.03 15.28
CA ASN A 1008 5.68 -30.99 16.39
C ASN A 1008 6.84 -30.82 17.40
N ILE A 1009 7.64 -29.76 17.31
CA ILE A 1009 8.66 -29.40 18.32
C ILE A 1009 8.07 -28.40 19.33
N LEU A 1010 6.93 -28.74 19.89
CA LEU A 1010 6.87 -28.79 21.34
C LEU A 1010 6.54 -30.25 21.61
N PRO A 1011 7.42 -31.03 22.28
CA PRO A 1011 7.10 -32.42 22.56
C PRO A 1011 5.73 -32.46 23.24
N GLU A 1012 4.94 -33.52 23.02
CA GLU A 1012 3.73 -33.84 23.79
C GLU A 1012 3.97 -33.92 25.32
N GLY A 1013 5.18 -33.61 25.78
CA GLY A 1013 5.54 -33.34 27.17
C GLY A 1013 6.03 -31.93 27.46
N SER A 1014 5.76 -30.86 26.69
CA SER A 1014 6.15 -29.48 27.06
C SER A 1014 5.24 -28.87 28.13
N GLN A 1015 3.97 -29.32 28.22
CA GLN A 1015 3.12 -29.07 29.39
C GLN A 1015 3.63 -29.82 30.64
N ASP A 1016 4.22 -31.01 30.45
CA ASP A 1016 4.81 -31.82 31.52
C ASP A 1016 6.28 -31.49 31.83
N GLN A 1017 7.05 -30.92 30.91
CA GLN A 1017 8.38 -30.37 31.20
C GLN A 1017 8.21 -29.12 32.02
N ALA A 1018 7.18 -28.31 31.72
CA ALA A 1018 6.74 -27.25 32.61
C ALA A 1018 6.38 -27.75 34.04
N ALA A 1019 6.05 -29.04 34.20
CA ALA A 1019 5.81 -29.72 35.48
C ALA A 1019 7.04 -30.46 36.06
N GLN A 1020 8.06 -30.79 35.25
CA GLN A 1020 9.38 -31.24 35.72
C GLN A 1020 10.20 -30.12 36.38
N PHE A 1021 9.72 -28.87 36.34
CA PHE A 1021 10.26 -27.74 37.08
C PHE A 1021 9.76 -27.64 38.54
N THR A 1022 9.22 -28.72 39.13
CA THR A 1022 8.96 -28.85 40.57
C THR A 1022 9.25 -30.27 41.11
N VAL A 1023 9.82 -30.35 42.33
CA VAL A 1023 10.06 -31.57 43.14
C VAL A 1023 8.72 -32.27 43.49
N PRO A 1024 8.62 -33.61 43.64
CA PRO A 1024 7.37 -34.34 43.35
C PRO A 1024 6.40 -34.44 44.53
N LYS A 1025 5.09 -34.49 44.24
CA LYS A 1025 4.09 -35.34 44.95
C LYS A 1025 2.71 -35.36 44.27
N GLY A 1026 2.22 -36.57 43.98
CA GLY A 1026 0.84 -37.03 44.22
C GLY A 1026 -0.24 -36.76 43.17
N GLU A 1027 -0.61 -37.84 42.45
CA GLU A 1027 -1.91 -38.18 41.82
C GLU A 1027 -2.81 -37.06 41.26
N PHE A 1028 -3.21 -37.15 39.98
CA PHE A 1028 -4.62 -37.34 39.56
C PHE A 1028 -4.75 -37.58 38.04
N MET A 1029 -5.84 -38.28 37.70
CA MET A 1029 -6.11 -39.03 36.46
C MET A 1029 -6.48 -38.21 35.21
N ASN A 1030 -6.12 -38.78 34.06
CA ASN A 1030 -6.82 -38.92 32.78
C ASN A 1030 -7.94 -37.92 32.39
N LEU A 1031 -7.76 -37.32 31.20
CA LEU A 1031 -8.84 -37.14 30.22
C LEU A 1031 -8.29 -37.26 28.80
N ARG A 1032 -8.58 -38.40 28.15
CA ARG A 1032 -8.38 -38.66 26.73
C ARG A 1032 -9.49 -37.98 25.92
N VAL A 1033 -9.13 -37.36 24.79
CA VAL A 1033 -10.06 -37.18 23.67
C VAL A 1033 -9.45 -37.85 22.43
N ILE A 1034 -10.29 -38.65 21.79
CA ILE A 1034 -10.02 -39.62 20.73
C ILE A 1034 -9.97 -38.90 19.38
N VAL A 1035 -8.94 -39.17 18.56
CA VAL A 1035 -9.01 -39.05 17.10
C VAL A 1035 -8.83 -40.45 16.52
N THR A 1036 -9.94 -41.04 16.08
CA THR A 1036 -9.96 -42.26 15.28
C THR A 1036 -9.47 -41.97 13.86
N ALA A 1037 -8.35 -42.56 13.49
CA ALA A 1037 -7.97 -42.80 12.10
C ALA A 1037 -7.82 -44.31 11.92
N THR A 1038 -8.56 -44.89 10.99
CA THR A 1038 -8.20 -46.20 10.40
C THR A 1038 -8.50 -46.18 8.92
N SER A 1039 -7.44 -46.34 8.15
CA SER A 1039 -7.41 -46.63 6.74
C SER A 1039 -7.45 -48.15 6.49
N ALA A 1040 -7.87 -48.48 5.26
CA ALA A 1040 -7.50 -49.64 4.44
C ALA A 1040 -8.18 -51.01 4.66
N GLY A 1041 -8.64 -51.59 3.53
CA GLY A 1041 -8.57 -53.04 3.30
C GLY A 1041 -9.75 -53.69 2.57
N GLN A 1042 -9.59 -53.89 1.26
CA GLN A 1042 -10.11 -55.00 0.42
C GLN A 1042 -11.10 -55.99 1.07
N THR A 1043 -12.37 -55.99 0.66
CA THR A 1043 -13.02 -56.85 -0.37
C THR A 1043 -14.47 -56.41 -0.53
#